data_AF-A0A165REH1-F1
#
_entry.id   AF-A0A165REH1-F1
#
_cell.length_a   1.000
_cell.length_b   1.000
_cell.length_c   1.000
_cell.angle_alpha   90.00
_cell.angle_beta   90.00
_cell.angle_gamma   90.00
#
_symmetry.space_group_name_H-M   'P 1'
#
loop_
_entity.id
_entity.type
_entity.pdbx_description
1 polymer ?
#
loop_
_entity_poly.entity_id
_entity_poly.type
_entity_poly.pdbx_seq_one_letter_code
_entity_poly.pdbx_strand_id
1 'polypeptide(L)'
;MPEHPTSTWQAMQDGNVFYRRQQLYSIAGKLPNFDDYKIAACRDGGPIALMRDNDKLVALGRATPVFAKAQLQVYSPAGEGLLLFSWEQAKIVRFGWTGDERLVVLNEEGTYRIYDLQGEYEQYSLGSDVAEIGIEDAKIHENGLVVLTNSLTYLEMKGWSGSKPLTLANPGLSQPPHSWTIIPPDLTISRHVEVLASVESTIYSIDNLESTDQRMSRGPFTHMSSSPNGKSLALLNFAGLLLVVSTDFQRNLAEFNTMEVPGAEGQIRQVEWCGNDAILVTWNNLALMVGPFGDTLQFFYSGPTFAVTEVDGVRVVGPDVCDFIQKVPVSSTSVFRPGSTSPSAILYDAWENFAKRSPKADESIRSIRPDLARAVDECIDAAGQEWEPYWQRRLLNAAKFGRSFLDLYDPTDFINMGQSLKVLNAVRDFEIGVPITYTQYVHASPAQLVSRLTARNLHLLALRISTYLSLKPDHVLKHWACAKILRSKPSATGTGKDAELTGDSEVCKMIVDKFEKLGGGGVSYADIAKKAWEVGRASLATKLLDYEPRASDQVPLLLSMKEERLALTKAVDSGDPDLVYHVLLHLHKSMSLGSFFRLIEDGGEHLAPASRLLQVYAREQNRDMLRDFYYSDDRRVESAVLSLDEAANMVDPTAKINAIKAAQKFFSEDRERGFEAKMMDESARLLVAQQQLEKDANGKIPFFGLSINKTIETCLLNGMSKKADKIRSDFKVHDKRFWYIKLHALTAMRDFEGLEAFAKSKRSPIGYEAFVRHLVEKGHGKEAATYVARCDANKRVDLYVECGDWRSAGKECKERNDKAKIDQLRRTCPNSLIARELEQIAASMK
;
A
#
# COMPACT_ATOMS: atom_id res chain seq x y z
N MET A 1 17.50 52.77 -5.85
CA MET A 1 17.19 51.93 -4.67
C MET A 1 15.72 51.56 -4.79
N PRO A 2 15.31 50.36 -4.36
CA PRO A 2 13.89 50.03 -4.33
C PRO A 2 13.17 51.00 -3.39
N GLU A 3 11.88 51.25 -3.67
CA GLU A 3 11.05 52.09 -2.82
C GLU A 3 10.96 51.52 -1.40
N HIS A 4 10.81 52.38 -0.41
CA HIS A 4 10.67 51.97 0.98
C HIS A 4 9.37 51.17 1.15
N PRO A 5 9.31 50.10 1.98
CA PRO A 5 8.11 49.27 2.08
C PRO A 5 6.85 50.06 2.45
N THR A 6 7.00 51.11 3.26
CA THR A 6 5.89 51.99 3.69
C THR A 6 5.29 52.85 2.59
N SER A 7 5.94 52.98 1.43
CA SER A 7 5.44 53.79 0.30
C SER A 7 4.12 53.28 -0.26
N THR A 8 3.87 51.97 -0.15
CA THR A 8 2.65 51.31 -0.63
C THR A 8 1.60 51.13 0.47
N TRP A 9 1.89 51.57 1.69
CA TRP A 9 0.99 51.40 2.83
C TRP A 9 -0.11 52.45 2.82
N GLN A 10 -1.34 51.99 2.96
CA GLN A 10 -2.52 52.82 3.10
C GLN A 10 -3.17 52.52 4.45
N ALA A 11 -3.50 53.57 5.19
CA ALA A 11 -4.07 53.48 6.52
C ALA A 11 -5.58 53.18 6.48
N MET A 12 -6.03 52.34 7.39
CA MET A 12 -7.42 52.18 7.83
C MET A 12 -7.49 52.39 9.35
N GLN A 13 -8.69 52.54 9.93
CA GLN A 13 -8.92 52.61 11.38
C GLN A 13 -8.16 53.75 12.05
N ASP A 14 -8.31 54.97 11.52
CA ASP A 14 -7.62 56.18 12.00
C ASP A 14 -6.08 56.05 12.06
N GLY A 15 -5.49 55.21 11.20
CA GLY A 15 -4.03 55.05 11.11
C GLY A 15 -3.44 53.98 12.04
N ASN A 16 -4.27 53.11 12.61
CA ASN A 16 -3.81 51.99 13.44
C ASN A 16 -3.51 50.71 12.64
N VAL A 17 -4.23 50.49 11.54
CA VAL A 17 -4.03 49.32 10.66
C VAL A 17 -3.62 49.80 9.28
N PHE A 18 -2.69 49.09 8.67
CA PHE A 18 -2.22 49.41 7.32
C PHE A 18 -2.49 48.24 6.39
N TYR A 19 -2.87 48.54 5.16
CA TYR A 19 -2.91 47.60 4.05
C TYR A 19 -1.92 48.03 2.99
N ARG A 20 -1.39 47.08 2.23
CA ARG A 20 -0.50 47.36 1.10
C ARG A 20 -0.98 46.67 -0.15
N ARG A 21 -0.80 47.33 -1.29
CA ARG A 21 -0.95 46.74 -2.63
C ARG A 21 0.43 46.49 -3.20
N GLN A 22 0.78 45.23 -3.39
CA GLN A 22 2.00 44.78 -4.04
C GLN A 22 1.68 44.37 -5.47
N GLN A 23 2.29 45.03 -6.45
CA GLN A 23 2.25 44.54 -7.83
C GLN A 23 3.17 43.32 -7.94
N LEU A 24 2.59 42.16 -8.28
CA LEU A 24 3.32 40.90 -8.43
C LEU A 24 3.94 40.79 -9.83
N TYR A 25 3.11 41.02 -10.86
CA TYR A 25 3.53 40.94 -12.27
C TYR A 25 2.85 42.01 -13.11
N SER A 26 3.56 42.47 -14.15
CA SER A 26 2.96 43.20 -15.27
C SER A 26 2.56 42.20 -16.35
N ILE A 27 1.29 42.23 -16.75
CA ILE A 27 0.66 41.26 -17.67
C ILE A 27 -0.11 41.94 -18.81
N ALA A 28 0.21 43.20 -19.10
CA ALA A 28 -0.41 43.99 -20.17
C ALA A 28 -0.46 43.23 -21.50
N GLY A 29 -1.68 43.02 -22.00
CA GLY A 29 -1.95 42.34 -23.26
C GLY A 29 -1.73 40.82 -23.27
N LYS A 30 -1.43 40.20 -22.11
CA LYS A 30 -1.24 38.74 -22.01
C LYS A 30 -2.54 37.96 -21.82
N LEU A 31 -3.52 38.55 -21.15
CA LEU A 31 -4.81 37.93 -20.84
C LEU A 31 -5.95 38.54 -21.66
N PRO A 32 -7.00 37.77 -21.98
CA PRO A 32 -8.19 38.30 -22.63
C PRO A 32 -9.01 39.18 -21.67
N ASN A 33 -9.98 39.91 -22.22
CA ASN A 33 -10.92 40.68 -21.41
C ASN A 33 -11.81 39.74 -20.57
N PHE A 34 -11.70 39.82 -19.25
CA PHE A 34 -12.43 38.99 -18.30
C PHE A 34 -13.95 39.14 -18.36
N ASP A 35 -14.47 40.23 -18.93
CA ASP A 35 -15.91 40.36 -19.16
C ASP A 35 -16.46 39.29 -20.10
N ASP A 36 -15.66 38.74 -21.00
CA ASP A 36 -16.15 37.76 -21.95
C ASP A 36 -16.01 36.31 -21.43
N TYR A 37 -15.46 36.08 -20.24
CA TYR A 37 -15.01 34.76 -19.80
C TYR A 37 -15.60 34.36 -18.43
N LYS A 38 -15.89 33.06 -18.28
CA LYS A 38 -15.99 32.39 -16.99
C LYS A 38 -14.56 32.11 -16.51
N ILE A 39 -14.31 32.28 -15.21
CA ILE A 39 -12.96 32.28 -14.64
C ILE A 39 -12.94 31.45 -13.35
N ALA A 40 -11.86 30.72 -13.14
CA ALA A 40 -11.52 30.12 -11.86
C ALA A 40 -10.00 30.19 -11.64
N ALA A 41 -9.57 30.59 -10.45
CA ALA A 41 -8.15 30.69 -10.13
C ALA A 41 -7.80 29.82 -8.92
N CYS A 42 -6.64 29.19 -8.97
CA CYS A 42 -6.09 28.38 -7.89
C CYS A 42 -5.49 29.30 -6.82
N ARG A 43 -5.63 28.92 -5.55
CA ARG A 43 -5.04 29.63 -4.40
C ARG A 43 -3.50 29.49 -4.33
N ASP A 44 -2.91 30.23 -3.41
CA ASP A 44 -1.48 30.36 -3.10
C ASP A 44 -0.61 30.66 -4.33
N GLY A 45 -1.04 31.63 -5.14
CA GLY A 45 -0.32 32.00 -6.37
C GLY A 45 -0.41 30.95 -7.49
N GLY A 46 -1.44 30.10 -7.46
CA GLY A 46 -1.70 29.11 -8.49
C GLY A 46 -2.25 29.70 -9.81
N PRO A 47 -2.39 28.87 -10.86
CA PRO A 47 -2.81 29.27 -12.20
C PRO A 47 -4.27 29.73 -12.28
N ILE A 48 -4.63 30.32 -13.42
CA ILE A 48 -5.96 30.86 -13.73
C ILE A 48 -6.51 30.15 -14.96
N ALA A 49 -7.71 29.58 -14.85
CA ALA A 49 -8.44 28.97 -15.94
C ALA A 49 -9.52 29.92 -16.47
N LEU A 50 -9.66 29.97 -17.78
CA LEU A 50 -10.55 30.85 -18.52
C LEU A 50 -11.31 30.03 -19.57
N MET A 51 -12.61 30.28 -19.69
CA MET A 51 -13.46 29.75 -20.76
C MET A 51 -14.38 30.86 -21.25
N ARG A 52 -14.52 31.02 -22.58
CA ARG A 52 -15.45 32.02 -23.13
C ARG A 52 -16.87 31.76 -22.60
N ASP A 53 -17.52 32.80 -22.11
CA ASP A 53 -18.89 32.74 -21.63
C ASP A 53 -19.89 32.72 -22.79
N ASN A 54 -20.35 31.53 -23.17
CA ASN A 54 -21.28 31.36 -24.28
C ASN A 54 -22.64 32.06 -24.07
N ASP A 55 -22.96 32.49 -22.84
CA ASP A 55 -24.18 33.23 -22.53
C ASP A 55 -24.06 34.73 -22.94
N LYS A 56 -22.85 35.21 -23.28
CA LYS A 56 -22.59 36.59 -23.71
C LYS A 56 -22.44 36.73 -25.23
N LEU A 57 -23.09 37.73 -25.79
CA LEU A 57 -23.06 38.05 -27.24
C LEU A 57 -21.64 38.34 -27.75
N VAL A 58 -21.41 38.05 -29.04
CA VAL A 58 -20.11 38.25 -29.70
C VAL A 58 -20.23 39.31 -30.78
N ALA A 59 -19.31 40.29 -30.78
CA ALA A 59 -19.22 41.27 -31.86
C ALA A 59 -18.52 40.65 -33.10
N LEU A 60 -19.26 40.50 -34.20
CA LEU A 60 -18.74 40.06 -35.50
C LEU A 60 -17.81 41.13 -36.09
N GLY A 61 -16.48 40.93 -36.08
CA GLY A 61 -15.56 41.90 -36.70
C GLY A 61 -14.05 41.71 -36.51
N ARG A 62 -13.59 40.88 -35.57
CA ARG A 62 -12.15 40.50 -35.47
C ARG A 62 -11.96 39.05 -35.88
N ALA A 63 -10.85 38.73 -36.55
CA ALA A 63 -10.48 37.39 -37.00
C ALA A 63 -10.75 36.36 -35.90
N THR A 64 -11.84 35.62 -36.05
CA THR A 64 -12.47 34.90 -34.94
C THR A 64 -12.10 33.43 -35.01
N PRO A 65 -11.48 32.85 -33.97
CA PRO A 65 -11.25 31.41 -33.93
C PRO A 65 -12.60 30.68 -33.83
N VAL A 66 -12.65 29.51 -34.46
CA VAL A 66 -13.83 28.69 -34.77
C VAL A 66 -14.80 28.53 -33.58
N PHE A 67 -16.04 28.95 -33.81
CA PHE A 67 -17.14 29.23 -32.88
C PHE A 67 -17.94 28.04 -32.31
N ALA A 68 -17.39 26.84 -32.19
CA ALA A 68 -18.22 25.67 -31.86
C ALA A 68 -17.83 24.89 -30.60
N LYS A 69 -16.67 25.16 -29.98
CA LYS A 69 -16.13 24.30 -28.91
C LYS A 69 -15.78 25.11 -27.67
N ALA A 70 -16.21 24.62 -26.50
CA ALA A 70 -15.83 25.20 -25.21
C ALA A 70 -14.33 25.00 -24.99
N GLN A 71 -13.54 26.03 -25.27
CA GLN A 71 -12.09 25.99 -25.14
C GLN A 71 -11.68 26.50 -23.75
N LEU A 72 -10.97 25.67 -22.99
CA LEU A 72 -10.39 26.06 -21.70
C LEU A 72 -8.93 26.45 -21.89
N GLN A 73 -8.58 27.61 -21.32
CA GLN A 73 -7.26 28.21 -21.40
C GLN A 73 -6.74 28.40 -19.98
N VAL A 74 -5.55 27.88 -19.67
CA VAL A 74 -4.93 28.01 -18.36
C VAL A 74 -3.69 28.88 -18.50
N TYR A 75 -3.58 29.88 -17.64
CA TYR A 75 -2.46 30.83 -17.59
C TYR A 75 -1.79 30.82 -16.22
N SER A 76 -0.49 31.08 -16.19
CA SER A 76 0.20 31.44 -14.96
C SER A 76 -0.25 32.84 -14.50
N PRO A 77 -0.08 33.17 -13.20
CA PRO A 77 -0.27 34.53 -12.70
C PRO A 77 0.58 35.61 -13.41
N ALA A 78 1.67 35.22 -14.08
CA ALA A 78 2.52 36.09 -14.89
C ALA A 78 2.02 36.24 -16.35
N GLY A 79 0.87 35.65 -16.68
CA GLY A 79 0.21 35.72 -17.98
C GLY A 79 0.76 34.74 -19.02
N GLU A 80 1.58 33.77 -18.64
CA GLU A 80 2.10 32.75 -19.56
C GLU A 80 1.10 31.61 -19.73
N GLY A 81 0.83 31.19 -20.96
CA GLY A 81 -0.07 30.07 -21.24
C GLY A 81 0.54 28.73 -20.79
N LEU A 82 -0.18 27.99 -19.94
CA LEU A 82 0.25 26.69 -19.41
C LEU A 82 -0.43 25.53 -20.13
N LEU A 83 -1.74 25.62 -20.37
CA LEU A 83 -2.54 24.55 -20.95
C LEU A 83 -3.66 25.13 -21.82
N LEU A 84 -3.95 24.47 -22.93
CA LEU A 84 -5.05 24.81 -23.83
C LEU A 84 -5.68 23.52 -24.35
N PHE A 85 -6.98 23.34 -24.13
CA PHE A 85 -7.70 22.18 -24.66
C PHE A 85 -9.16 22.52 -24.98
N SER A 86 -9.78 21.66 -25.79
CA SER A 86 -11.19 21.77 -26.18
C SER A 86 -12.03 20.77 -25.38
N TRP A 87 -13.18 21.22 -24.91
CA TRP A 87 -14.19 20.39 -24.28
C TRP A 87 -15.24 19.97 -25.30
N GLU A 88 -15.43 18.66 -25.43
CA GLU A 88 -16.28 18.03 -26.45
C GLU A 88 -17.52 17.33 -25.85
N GLN A 89 -17.76 17.46 -24.54
CA GLN A 89 -18.93 16.86 -23.90
C GLN A 89 -20.07 17.90 -23.73
N ALA A 90 -21.09 17.54 -22.95
CA ALA A 90 -22.18 18.41 -22.53
C ALA A 90 -21.71 19.73 -21.89
N LYS A 91 -22.62 20.71 -21.74
CA LYS A 91 -22.28 22.07 -21.30
C LYS A 91 -21.53 22.05 -19.98
N ILE A 92 -20.44 22.82 -19.90
CA ILE A 92 -19.70 23.01 -18.64
C ILE A 92 -20.52 23.89 -17.70
N VAL A 93 -20.80 23.36 -16.51
CA VAL A 93 -21.48 24.08 -15.43
C VAL A 93 -20.46 24.89 -14.63
N ARG A 94 -19.38 24.24 -14.18
CA ARG A 94 -18.38 24.87 -13.33
C ARG A 94 -17.01 24.23 -13.57
N PHE A 95 -15.97 25.02 -13.39
CA PHE A 95 -14.61 24.51 -13.25
C PHE A 95 -13.90 25.23 -12.10
N GLY A 96 -12.89 24.57 -11.54
CA GLY A 96 -12.22 24.98 -10.32
C GLY A 96 -10.93 24.19 -10.10
N TRP A 97 -10.29 24.39 -8.96
CA TRP A 97 -8.95 23.86 -8.73
C TRP A 97 -8.88 22.99 -7.48
N THR A 98 -8.11 21.92 -7.58
CA THR A 98 -7.67 21.13 -6.43
C THR A 98 -6.51 21.83 -5.71
N GLY A 99 -6.19 21.42 -4.48
CA GLY A 99 -5.05 21.97 -3.72
C GLY A 99 -3.66 21.70 -4.35
N ASP A 100 -3.57 20.78 -5.30
CA ASP A 100 -2.36 20.36 -6.02
C ASP A 100 -2.28 20.88 -7.47
N GLU A 101 -3.00 21.97 -7.81
CA GLU A 101 -3.01 22.62 -9.13
C GLU A 101 -3.56 21.76 -10.29
N ARG A 102 -4.54 20.88 -10.02
CA ARG A 102 -5.30 20.19 -11.07
C ARG A 102 -6.63 20.89 -11.34
N LEU A 103 -6.98 21.01 -12.62
CA LEU A 103 -8.18 21.70 -13.06
C LEU A 103 -9.36 20.72 -13.11
N VAL A 104 -10.36 20.96 -12.29
CA VAL A 104 -11.61 20.18 -12.26
C VAL A 104 -12.60 20.85 -13.18
N VAL A 105 -13.18 20.11 -14.12
CA VAL A 105 -14.22 20.58 -15.06
C VAL A 105 -15.45 19.69 -14.93
N LEU A 106 -16.60 20.28 -14.56
CA LEU A 106 -17.88 19.60 -14.35
C LEU A 106 -18.89 20.02 -15.42
N ASN A 107 -19.57 19.05 -16.02
CA ASN A 107 -20.65 19.29 -16.97
C ASN A 107 -22.05 19.11 -16.37
N GLU A 108 -23.07 19.47 -17.14
CA GLU A 108 -24.48 19.44 -16.73
C GLU A 108 -25.03 18.03 -16.48
N GLU A 109 -24.42 17.00 -17.06
CA GLU A 109 -24.77 15.58 -16.88
C GLU A 109 -24.12 14.96 -15.63
N GLY A 110 -23.40 15.74 -14.82
CA GLY A 110 -22.71 15.25 -13.63
C GLY A 110 -21.47 14.42 -13.92
N THR A 111 -20.89 14.52 -15.11
CA THR A 111 -19.55 14.02 -15.41
C THR A 111 -18.54 15.11 -15.09
N TYR A 112 -17.50 14.77 -14.33
CA TYR A 112 -16.39 15.68 -14.06
C TYR A 112 -15.05 15.05 -14.44
N ARG A 113 -14.15 15.90 -14.94
CA ARG A 113 -12.78 15.54 -15.32
C ARG A 113 -11.79 16.34 -14.51
N ILE A 114 -10.71 15.69 -14.09
CA ILE A 114 -9.61 16.30 -13.33
C ILE A 114 -8.39 16.31 -14.26
N TYR A 115 -8.03 17.48 -14.76
CA TYR A 115 -6.91 17.67 -15.66
C TYR A 115 -5.64 18.02 -14.91
N ASP A 116 -4.54 17.38 -15.26
CA ASP A 116 -3.21 17.89 -14.93
C ASP A 116 -2.83 19.06 -15.85
N LEU A 117 -1.70 19.72 -15.57
CA LEU A 117 -1.19 20.82 -16.40
C LEU A 117 -0.53 20.34 -17.69
N GLN A 118 -0.59 19.05 -18.02
CA GLN A 118 -0.16 18.47 -19.30
C GLN A 118 -1.35 18.21 -20.23
N GLY A 119 -2.58 18.24 -19.70
CA GLY A 119 -3.82 18.00 -20.43
C GLY A 119 -4.33 16.56 -20.33
N GLU A 120 -3.64 15.70 -19.57
CA GLU A 120 -4.14 14.36 -19.23
C GLU A 120 -5.21 14.49 -18.15
N TYR A 121 -6.20 13.60 -18.16
CA TYR A 121 -7.30 13.67 -17.20
C TYR A 121 -7.80 12.32 -16.71
N GLU A 122 -8.34 12.35 -15.49
CA GLU A 122 -9.18 11.30 -14.94
C GLU A 122 -10.65 11.72 -15.05
N GLN A 123 -11.55 10.80 -15.42
CA GLN A 123 -12.98 11.08 -15.58
C GLN A 123 -13.80 10.28 -14.58
N TYR A 124 -14.76 10.96 -13.95
CA TYR A 124 -15.67 10.41 -12.97
C TYR A 124 -17.10 10.91 -13.22
N SER A 125 -18.07 10.26 -12.57
CA SER A 125 -19.49 10.61 -12.68
C SER A 125 -20.14 10.65 -11.29
N LEU A 126 -21.08 11.58 -11.12
CA LEU A 126 -21.93 11.70 -9.94
C LEU A 126 -23.11 10.69 -9.95
N GLY A 127 -23.19 9.82 -10.94
CA GLY A 127 -24.21 8.76 -11.06
C GLY A 127 -25.29 9.07 -12.08
N SER A 128 -26.03 8.03 -12.48
CA SER A 128 -27.09 8.09 -13.49
C SER A 128 -28.22 9.06 -13.10
N ASP A 129 -28.58 9.09 -11.82
CA ASP A 129 -29.68 9.92 -11.32
C ASP A 129 -29.39 11.41 -11.55
N VAL A 130 -28.12 11.82 -11.36
CA VAL A 130 -27.68 13.20 -11.63
C VAL A 130 -27.63 13.48 -13.12
N ALA A 131 -27.26 12.50 -13.94
CA ALA A 131 -27.26 12.65 -15.40
C ALA A 131 -28.68 12.86 -15.96
N GLU A 132 -29.70 12.23 -15.36
CA GLU A 132 -31.11 12.41 -15.75
C GLU A 132 -31.70 13.73 -15.22
N ILE A 133 -31.41 14.09 -13.97
CA ILE A 133 -31.94 15.31 -13.34
C ILE A 133 -31.25 16.56 -13.91
N GLY A 134 -29.94 16.49 -14.11
CA GLY A 134 -29.08 17.60 -14.48
C GLY A 134 -28.64 18.47 -13.29
N ILE A 135 -27.62 19.29 -13.54
CA ILE A 135 -27.00 20.18 -12.55
C ILE A 135 -27.34 21.65 -12.84
N GLU A 136 -27.83 22.34 -11.82
CA GLU A 136 -28.15 23.77 -11.85
C GLU A 136 -26.90 24.62 -11.55
N ASP A 137 -26.19 24.30 -10.46
CA ASP A 137 -24.96 25.00 -10.07
C ASP A 137 -24.00 24.09 -9.28
N ALA A 138 -22.73 24.50 -9.13
CA ALA A 138 -21.74 23.81 -8.33
C ALA A 138 -20.71 24.74 -7.68
N LYS A 139 -20.14 24.30 -6.55
CA LYS A 139 -18.97 24.90 -5.90
C LYS A 139 -17.87 23.86 -5.77
N ILE A 140 -16.67 24.20 -6.23
CA ILE A 140 -15.49 23.35 -6.19
C ILE A 140 -14.54 23.93 -5.14
N HIS A 141 -14.06 23.09 -4.23
CA HIS A 141 -13.04 23.43 -3.25
C HIS A 141 -11.85 22.46 -3.38
N GLU A 142 -10.77 22.71 -2.63
CA GLU A 142 -9.49 22.01 -2.82
C GLU A 142 -9.59 20.47 -2.75
N ASN A 143 -10.53 19.96 -1.93
CA ASN A 143 -10.68 18.55 -1.59
C ASN A 143 -12.06 17.97 -1.98
N GLY A 144 -12.78 18.58 -2.91
CA GLY A 144 -14.09 18.08 -3.33
C GLY A 144 -14.95 19.11 -4.04
N LEU A 145 -16.20 18.75 -4.26
CA LEU A 145 -17.20 19.65 -4.82
C LEU A 145 -18.58 19.39 -4.23
N VAL A 146 -19.43 20.42 -4.26
CA VAL A 146 -20.85 20.32 -3.97
C VAL A 146 -21.62 20.77 -5.21
N VAL A 147 -22.65 20.02 -5.60
CA VAL A 147 -23.55 20.36 -6.70
C VAL A 147 -24.96 20.59 -6.19
N LEU A 148 -25.65 21.54 -6.82
CA LEU A 148 -27.09 21.74 -6.72
C LEU A 148 -27.71 21.17 -8.00
N THR A 149 -28.54 20.15 -7.86
CA THR A 149 -29.26 19.54 -8.99
C THR A 149 -30.46 20.39 -9.42
N ASN A 150 -31.00 20.16 -10.63
CA ASN A 150 -32.24 20.81 -11.09
C ASN A 150 -33.46 20.46 -10.23
N SER A 151 -33.38 19.38 -9.44
CA SER A 151 -34.38 19.02 -8.41
C SER A 151 -34.22 19.78 -7.09
N LEU A 152 -33.33 20.78 -7.04
CA LEU A 152 -33.02 21.61 -5.87
C LEU A 152 -32.46 20.83 -4.67
N THR A 153 -31.80 19.69 -4.96
CA THR A 153 -31.12 18.87 -3.95
C THR A 153 -29.61 19.05 -4.06
N TYR A 154 -28.95 19.19 -2.91
CA TYR A 154 -27.49 19.28 -2.81
C TYR A 154 -26.83 17.91 -2.69
N LEU A 155 -25.75 17.70 -3.45
CA LEU A 155 -24.93 16.49 -3.38
C LEU A 155 -23.46 16.88 -3.16
N GLU A 156 -22.82 16.29 -2.16
CA GLU A 156 -21.40 16.43 -1.87
C GLU A 156 -20.61 15.28 -2.50
N MET A 157 -19.50 15.62 -3.13
CA MET A 157 -18.49 14.67 -3.58
C MET A 157 -17.17 14.93 -2.83
N LYS A 158 -16.80 13.98 -1.96
CA LYS A 158 -15.63 14.06 -1.07
C LYS A 158 -14.33 13.53 -1.69
N GLY A 159 -13.37 14.42 -1.90
CA GLY A 159 -12.09 14.07 -2.52
C GLY A 159 -12.20 13.87 -4.03
N TRP A 160 -11.19 13.22 -4.59
CA TRP A 160 -11.00 13.14 -6.04
C TRP A 160 -10.87 11.69 -6.55
N SER A 161 -11.41 10.72 -5.80
CA SER A 161 -11.27 9.28 -6.08
C SER A 161 -12.48 8.64 -6.78
N GLY A 162 -13.50 9.43 -7.14
CA GLY A 162 -14.72 8.91 -7.77
C GLY A 162 -15.63 8.14 -6.82
N SER A 163 -15.64 8.49 -5.54
CA SER A 163 -16.56 7.87 -4.57
C SER A 163 -18.02 8.22 -4.87
N LYS A 164 -18.95 7.43 -4.32
CA LYS A 164 -20.39 7.72 -4.44
C LYS A 164 -20.70 9.08 -3.80
N PRO A 165 -21.43 9.98 -4.49
CA PRO A 165 -21.81 11.26 -3.91
C PRO A 165 -22.78 11.07 -2.74
N LEU A 166 -22.67 11.96 -1.76
CA LEU A 166 -23.49 12.00 -0.57
C LEU A 166 -24.57 13.07 -0.73
N THR A 167 -25.84 12.66 -0.58
CA THR A 167 -26.95 13.60 -0.55
C THR A 167 -26.99 14.34 0.77
N LEU A 168 -27.06 15.67 0.73
CA LEU A 168 -27.21 16.51 1.92
C LEU A 168 -28.67 16.60 2.35
N ALA A 169 -28.92 17.11 3.56
CA ALA A 169 -30.26 17.31 4.09
C ALA A 169 -31.09 18.19 3.14
N ASN A 170 -32.36 17.86 2.95
CA ASN A 170 -33.22 18.57 2.01
C ASN A 170 -33.78 19.87 2.65
N PRO A 171 -33.41 21.06 2.14
CA PRO A 171 -33.94 22.35 2.60
C PRO A 171 -35.42 22.61 2.22
N GLY A 172 -36.03 21.81 1.35
CA GLY A 172 -37.43 22.01 0.91
C GLY A 172 -37.63 23.22 0.00
N LEU A 173 -36.65 23.53 -0.85
CA LEU A 173 -36.67 24.69 -1.74
C LEU A 173 -37.74 24.56 -2.82
N SER A 174 -38.45 25.65 -3.10
CA SER A 174 -39.39 25.77 -4.23
C SER A 174 -38.74 26.32 -5.51
N GLN A 175 -37.63 27.06 -5.35
CA GLN A 175 -36.87 27.69 -6.43
C GLN A 175 -35.37 27.66 -6.09
N PRO A 176 -34.46 27.80 -7.08
CA PRO A 176 -33.04 27.92 -6.82
C PRO A 176 -32.71 29.06 -5.84
N PRO A 177 -31.68 28.90 -4.98
CA PRO A 177 -31.25 29.97 -4.09
C PRO A 177 -30.68 31.15 -4.89
N HIS A 178 -30.83 32.38 -4.37
CA HIS A 178 -30.31 33.58 -5.04
C HIS A 178 -28.79 33.58 -5.13
N SER A 179 -28.14 33.08 -4.10
CA SER A 179 -26.71 32.79 -4.05
C SER A 179 -26.45 31.76 -2.95
N TRP A 180 -25.31 31.08 -3.05
CA TRP A 180 -24.89 30.12 -2.03
C TRP A 180 -23.37 29.98 -2.01
N THR A 181 -22.84 29.52 -0.89
CA THR A 181 -21.44 29.21 -0.69
C THR A 181 -21.28 27.97 0.19
N ILE A 182 -20.04 27.51 0.34
CA ILE A 182 -19.70 26.34 1.16
C ILE A 182 -18.61 26.69 2.18
N ILE A 183 -18.69 26.10 3.35
CA ILE A 183 -17.57 26.00 4.29
C ILE A 183 -16.99 24.59 4.15
N PRO A 184 -15.76 24.46 3.64
CA PRO A 184 -15.07 23.19 3.52
C PRO A 184 -14.97 22.42 4.85
N PRO A 185 -14.97 21.07 4.82
CA PRO A 185 -14.97 20.22 6.03
C PRO A 185 -13.72 20.36 6.90
N ASP A 186 -12.61 20.85 6.34
CA ASP A 186 -11.38 21.15 7.07
C ASP A 186 -11.52 22.39 7.97
N LEU A 187 -12.48 23.27 7.66
CA LEU A 187 -12.75 24.51 8.40
C LEU A 187 -13.95 24.41 9.35
N THR A 188 -14.76 23.35 9.25
CA THR A 188 -15.90 23.10 10.16
C THR A 188 -15.50 22.24 11.35
N ILE A 189 -16.19 22.41 12.48
CA ILE A 189 -15.99 21.59 13.69
C ILE A 189 -16.53 20.16 13.47
N SER A 190 -17.64 20.02 12.73
CA SER A 190 -18.28 18.74 12.42
C SER A 190 -17.47 17.86 11.45
N ARG A 191 -16.47 18.44 10.75
CA ARG A 191 -15.76 17.78 9.64
C ARG A 191 -16.68 17.38 8.48
N HIS A 192 -17.80 18.06 8.35
CA HIS A 192 -18.73 17.94 7.23
C HIS A 192 -18.72 19.24 6.44
N VAL A 193 -18.99 19.15 5.13
CA VAL A 193 -19.23 20.35 4.34
C VAL A 193 -20.51 21.01 4.85
N GLU A 194 -20.48 22.33 4.98
CA GLU A 194 -21.65 23.12 5.35
C GLU A 194 -22.00 24.03 4.17
N VAL A 195 -23.20 23.86 3.62
CA VAL A 195 -23.74 24.68 2.54
C VAL A 195 -24.57 25.81 3.14
N LEU A 196 -24.26 27.05 2.75
CA LEU A 196 -25.00 28.23 3.15
C LEU A 196 -25.74 28.79 1.93
N ALA A 197 -27.06 28.74 1.93
CA ALA A 197 -27.90 29.11 0.80
C ALA A 197 -28.82 30.28 1.12
N SER A 198 -28.79 31.35 0.32
CA SER A 198 -29.71 32.48 0.44
C SER A 198 -31.04 32.19 -0.24
N VAL A 199 -32.10 32.14 0.57
CA VAL A 199 -33.46 31.79 0.16
C VAL A 199 -34.39 32.86 0.69
N GLU A 200 -35.12 33.53 -0.20
CA GLU A 200 -35.99 34.67 0.16
C GLU A 200 -35.24 35.69 1.04
N SER A 201 -35.71 36.00 2.25
CA SER A 201 -35.06 36.96 3.15
C SER A 201 -34.00 36.35 4.09
N THR A 202 -33.83 35.01 4.08
CA THR A 202 -33.03 34.27 5.06
C THR A 202 -31.88 33.47 4.44
N ILE A 203 -31.13 32.77 5.29
CA ILE A 203 -30.08 31.82 4.94
C ILE A 203 -30.40 30.47 5.57
N TYR A 204 -30.31 29.41 4.77
CA TYR A 204 -30.32 28.03 5.24
C TYR A 204 -28.88 27.56 5.41
N SER A 205 -28.56 26.96 6.55
CA SER A 205 -27.39 26.11 6.72
C SER A 205 -27.79 24.66 6.51
N ILE A 206 -27.05 23.96 5.66
CA ILE A 206 -27.37 22.60 5.21
C ILE A 206 -26.10 21.76 5.31
N ASP A 207 -26.15 20.68 6.06
CA ASP A 207 -25.11 19.66 6.11
C ASP A 207 -25.68 18.28 5.74
N ASN A 208 -24.95 17.20 6.04
CA ASN A 208 -25.39 15.84 5.78
C ASN A 208 -26.43 15.30 6.79
N LEU A 209 -26.67 16.00 7.90
CA LEU A 209 -27.56 15.59 9.00
C LEU A 209 -28.84 16.41 9.04
N GLU A 210 -28.74 17.73 8.90
CA GLU A 210 -29.85 18.66 9.06
C GLU A 210 -29.82 19.85 8.09
N SER A 211 -30.99 20.47 7.95
CA SER A 211 -31.16 21.75 7.27
C SER A 211 -31.86 22.71 8.23
N THR A 212 -31.18 23.80 8.55
CA THR A 212 -31.59 24.76 9.57
C THR A 212 -31.68 26.16 8.98
N ASP A 213 -32.89 26.74 9.02
CA ASP A 213 -33.12 28.15 8.72
C ASP A 213 -32.53 29.03 9.84
N GLN A 214 -31.60 29.91 9.47
CA GLN A 214 -30.92 30.83 10.38
C GLN A 214 -31.77 32.04 10.75
N ARG A 215 -32.98 32.16 10.18
CA ARG A 215 -33.99 33.19 10.45
C ARG A 215 -33.46 34.61 10.29
N MET A 216 -32.58 34.78 9.32
CA MET A 216 -32.12 36.10 8.88
C MET A 216 -33.27 36.82 8.19
N SER A 217 -33.38 38.13 8.40
CA SER A 217 -34.47 38.97 7.84
C SER A 217 -33.93 40.12 6.99
N ARG A 218 -32.73 39.95 6.41
CA ARG A 218 -31.99 41.01 5.69
C ARG A 218 -31.58 40.63 4.27
N GLY A 219 -31.94 39.42 3.82
CA GLY A 219 -31.81 38.98 2.43
C GLY A 219 -32.94 39.53 1.55
N PRO A 220 -33.02 39.10 0.28
CA PRO A 220 -32.16 38.10 -0.37
C PRO A 220 -30.72 38.59 -0.59
N PHE A 221 -29.78 37.66 -0.58
CA PHE A 221 -28.35 37.92 -0.79
C PHE A 221 -27.94 37.56 -2.22
N THR A 222 -27.29 38.49 -2.90
CA THR A 222 -26.73 38.34 -4.25
C THR A 222 -25.36 37.68 -4.23
N HIS A 223 -24.57 37.92 -3.17
CA HIS A 223 -23.24 37.35 -3.02
C HIS A 223 -23.05 36.84 -1.58
N MET A 224 -22.37 35.70 -1.48
CA MET A 224 -21.99 35.09 -0.21
C MET A 224 -20.56 34.58 -0.32
N SER A 225 -19.71 34.90 0.67
CA SER A 225 -18.34 34.41 0.71
C SER A 225 -17.90 34.13 2.14
N SER A 226 -17.38 32.93 2.39
CA SER A 226 -16.87 32.51 3.70
C SER A 226 -15.42 32.96 3.88
N SER A 227 -15.04 33.39 5.09
CA SER A 227 -13.66 33.74 5.40
C SER A 227 -12.72 32.52 5.25
N PRO A 228 -11.43 32.73 4.95
CA PRO A 228 -10.45 31.64 4.83
C PRO A 228 -10.38 30.69 6.04
N ASN A 229 -10.69 31.19 7.24
CA ASN A 229 -10.72 30.39 8.47
C ASN A 229 -12.10 29.77 8.80
N GLY A 230 -13.13 29.99 7.98
CA GLY A 230 -14.48 29.45 8.15
C GLY A 230 -15.30 30.06 9.31
N LYS A 231 -14.84 31.15 9.93
CA LYS A 231 -15.48 31.74 11.13
C LYS A 231 -16.42 32.91 10.84
N SER A 232 -16.30 33.54 9.68
CA SER A 232 -17.08 34.71 9.29
C SER A 232 -17.61 34.59 7.87
N LEU A 233 -18.69 35.31 7.58
CA LEU A 233 -19.41 35.28 6.31
C LEU A 233 -19.69 36.70 5.84
N ALA A 234 -19.30 37.00 4.59
CA ALA A 234 -19.63 38.23 3.91
C ALA A 234 -20.88 38.02 3.06
N LEU A 235 -21.87 38.89 3.23
CA LEU A 235 -23.20 38.80 2.65
C LEU A 235 -23.55 40.13 1.98
N LEU A 236 -23.81 40.14 0.68
CA LEU A 236 -24.28 41.35 -0.02
C LEU A 236 -25.73 41.15 -0.42
N ASN A 237 -26.63 42.06 -0.02
CA ASN A 237 -28.03 41.98 -0.42
C ASN A 237 -28.36 42.79 -1.68
N PHE A 238 -29.57 42.61 -2.22
CA PHE A 238 -30.05 43.35 -3.40
C PHE A 238 -30.18 44.86 -3.19
N ALA A 239 -30.21 45.33 -1.93
CA ALA A 239 -30.24 46.76 -1.61
C ALA A 239 -28.84 47.40 -1.58
N GLY A 240 -27.78 46.63 -1.85
CA GLY A 240 -26.39 47.11 -1.80
C GLY A 240 -25.84 47.23 -0.38
N LEU A 241 -26.42 46.55 0.61
CA LEU A 241 -25.86 46.45 1.95
C LEU A 241 -24.96 45.22 2.05
N LEU A 242 -23.68 45.45 2.28
CA LEU A 242 -22.71 44.44 2.67
C LEU A 242 -22.79 44.22 4.19
N LEU A 243 -23.00 42.99 4.62
CA LEU A 243 -22.97 42.57 6.01
C LEU A 243 -21.85 41.54 6.21
N VAL A 244 -21.14 41.67 7.32
CA VAL A 244 -20.19 40.65 7.79
C VAL A 244 -20.74 40.08 9.08
N VAL A 245 -20.99 38.78 9.10
CA VAL A 245 -21.55 38.07 10.25
C VAL A 245 -20.64 36.90 10.65
N SER A 246 -20.76 36.43 11.89
CA SER A 246 -20.16 35.14 12.26
C SER A 246 -20.90 33.99 11.60
N THR A 247 -20.22 32.86 11.33
CA THR A 247 -20.83 31.69 10.68
C THR A 247 -21.86 30.97 11.54
N ASP A 248 -21.86 31.20 12.85
CA ASP A 248 -22.95 30.79 13.77
C ASP A 248 -24.14 31.75 13.79
N PHE A 249 -24.11 32.82 12.98
CA PHE A 249 -25.11 33.87 12.86
C PHE A 249 -25.44 34.62 14.18
N GLN A 250 -24.62 34.48 15.22
CA GLN A 250 -24.85 35.11 16.52
C GLN A 250 -24.36 36.55 16.58
N ARG A 251 -23.38 36.93 15.74
CA ARG A 251 -22.74 38.24 15.78
C ARG A 251 -22.80 38.90 14.41
N ASN A 252 -23.27 40.14 14.40
CA ASN A 252 -23.08 41.05 13.29
C ASN A 252 -21.79 41.84 13.55
N LEU A 253 -20.82 41.70 12.65
CA LEU A 253 -19.47 42.22 12.79
C LEU A 253 -19.31 43.57 12.11
N ALA A 254 -19.86 43.74 10.92
CA ALA A 254 -19.77 44.98 10.14
C ALA A 254 -20.92 45.15 9.16
N GLU A 255 -21.28 46.40 8.86
CA GLU A 255 -22.25 46.77 7.83
C GLU A 255 -21.67 47.91 6.97
N PHE A 256 -21.88 47.85 5.65
CA PHE A 256 -21.39 48.87 4.72
C PHE A 256 -22.32 49.03 3.51
N ASN A 257 -22.61 50.28 3.12
CA ASN A 257 -23.46 50.58 1.96
C ASN A 257 -22.60 50.73 0.69
N THR A 258 -22.78 49.83 -0.27
CA THR A 258 -22.02 49.82 -1.53
C THR A 258 -22.59 50.74 -2.62
N MET A 259 -23.80 51.29 -2.42
CA MET A 259 -24.46 52.16 -3.41
C MET A 259 -23.91 53.58 -3.44
N GLU A 260 -23.25 54.02 -2.36
CA GLU A 260 -22.74 55.39 -2.20
C GLU A 260 -21.23 55.50 -2.44
N VAL A 261 -20.62 54.47 -3.03
CA VAL A 261 -19.17 54.41 -3.24
C VAL A 261 -18.76 55.28 -4.43
N PRO A 262 -17.90 56.30 -4.25
CA PRO A 262 -17.41 57.12 -5.36
C PRO A 262 -16.59 56.30 -6.36
N GLY A 263 -16.90 56.44 -7.66
CA GLY A 263 -16.21 55.72 -8.74
C GLY A 263 -16.67 54.28 -8.94
N ALA A 264 -17.63 53.79 -8.15
CA ALA A 264 -18.30 52.53 -8.41
C ALA A 264 -19.31 52.70 -9.55
N GLU A 265 -19.07 52.01 -10.67
CA GLU A 265 -19.94 52.03 -11.84
C GLU A 265 -20.37 50.60 -12.21
N GLY A 266 -21.68 50.42 -12.43
CA GLY A 266 -22.26 49.14 -12.80
C GLY A 266 -22.55 48.21 -11.61
N GLN A 267 -22.70 46.93 -11.91
CA GLN A 267 -23.00 45.90 -10.92
C GLN A 267 -21.73 45.41 -10.24
N ILE A 268 -21.86 45.01 -8.97
CA ILE A 268 -20.80 44.34 -8.22
C ILE A 268 -20.54 42.98 -8.87
N ARG A 269 -19.26 42.66 -9.05
CA ARG A 269 -18.79 41.44 -9.70
C ARG A 269 -18.41 40.35 -8.71
N GLN A 270 -17.66 40.71 -7.67
CA GLN A 270 -17.22 39.78 -6.63
C GLN A 270 -17.23 40.43 -5.25
N VAL A 271 -17.41 39.59 -4.24
CA VAL A 271 -17.24 39.89 -2.82
C VAL A 271 -16.29 38.83 -2.27
N GLU A 272 -15.03 39.19 -2.08
CA GLU A 272 -13.96 38.27 -1.68
C GLU A 272 -13.31 38.72 -0.38
N TRP A 273 -12.68 37.80 0.33
CA TRP A 273 -11.98 38.12 1.57
C TRP A 273 -10.52 38.50 1.30
N CYS A 274 -10.04 39.54 1.99
CA CYS A 274 -8.64 39.90 2.09
C CYS A 274 -8.10 39.39 3.43
N GLY A 275 -7.54 38.18 3.44
CA GLY A 275 -7.24 37.46 4.68
C GLY A 275 -8.54 37.20 5.47
N ASN A 276 -8.55 37.46 6.77
CA ASN A 276 -9.74 37.25 7.62
C ASN A 276 -10.36 38.56 8.16
N ASP A 277 -9.81 39.72 7.76
CA ASP A 277 -10.06 40.99 8.45
C ASP A 277 -10.87 42.00 7.61
N ALA A 278 -10.82 41.90 6.27
CA ALA A 278 -11.45 42.86 5.37
C ALA A 278 -12.06 42.19 4.14
N ILE A 279 -13.01 42.89 3.52
CA ILE A 279 -13.75 42.42 2.34
C ILE A 279 -13.36 43.26 1.13
N LEU A 280 -13.04 42.61 0.01
CA LEU A 280 -12.85 43.24 -1.27
C LEU A 280 -14.15 43.13 -2.09
N VAL A 281 -14.71 44.27 -2.48
CA VAL A 281 -15.85 44.37 -3.40
C VAL A 281 -15.36 44.92 -4.73
N THR A 282 -15.66 44.23 -5.83
CA THR A 282 -15.14 44.61 -7.15
C THR A 282 -16.25 45.07 -8.12
N TRP A 283 -15.92 46.08 -8.91
CA TRP A 283 -16.63 46.56 -10.09
C TRP A 283 -15.71 46.44 -11.31
N ASN A 284 -16.13 46.92 -12.47
CA ASN A 284 -15.31 46.86 -13.68
C ASN A 284 -13.95 47.56 -13.52
N ASN A 285 -13.90 48.76 -12.96
CA ASN A 285 -12.65 49.55 -12.89
C ASN A 285 -12.20 49.87 -11.46
N LEU A 286 -12.91 49.35 -10.45
CA LEU A 286 -12.67 49.64 -9.04
C LEU A 286 -12.70 48.35 -8.21
N ALA A 287 -11.69 48.16 -7.38
CA ALA A 287 -11.73 47.23 -6.25
C ALA A 287 -11.71 48.04 -4.95
N LEU A 288 -12.78 47.92 -4.18
CA LEU A 288 -12.96 48.59 -2.89
C LEU A 288 -12.68 47.59 -1.77
N MET A 289 -11.69 47.85 -0.96
CA MET A 289 -11.52 47.14 0.29
C MET A 289 -12.32 47.83 1.38
N VAL A 290 -13.18 47.07 2.06
CA VAL A 290 -13.99 47.48 3.21
C VAL A 290 -13.41 46.83 4.46
N GLY A 291 -12.92 47.65 5.39
CA GLY A 291 -12.42 47.22 6.68
C GLY A 291 -13.55 46.86 7.66
N PRO A 292 -13.22 46.23 8.80
CA PRO A 292 -14.22 45.72 9.75
C PRO A 292 -15.00 46.82 10.47
N PHE A 293 -14.56 48.08 10.39
CA PHE A 293 -15.23 49.24 10.99
C PHE A 293 -15.82 50.21 9.95
N GLY A 294 -15.92 49.78 8.68
CA GLY A 294 -16.51 50.58 7.60
C GLY A 294 -15.54 51.50 6.84
N ASP A 295 -14.29 51.63 7.29
CA ASP A 295 -13.25 52.33 6.53
C ASP A 295 -12.99 51.66 5.17
N THR A 296 -12.64 52.46 4.16
CA THR A 296 -12.45 51.94 2.81
C THR A 296 -11.14 52.35 2.16
N LEU A 297 -10.59 51.46 1.34
CA LEU A 297 -9.47 51.76 0.42
C LEU A 297 -9.89 51.44 -1.01
N GLN A 298 -9.55 52.33 -1.95
CA GLN A 298 -9.92 52.23 -3.37
C GLN A 298 -8.70 51.89 -4.24
N PHE A 299 -8.83 50.86 -5.07
CA PHE A 299 -7.82 50.47 -6.05
C PHE A 299 -8.44 50.48 -7.45
N PHE A 300 -7.89 51.33 -8.33
CA PHE A 300 -8.38 51.49 -9.69
C PHE A 300 -7.62 50.61 -10.68
N TYR A 301 -8.36 50.04 -11.63
CA TYR A 301 -7.88 49.17 -12.69
C TYR A 301 -8.37 49.65 -14.06
N SER A 302 -7.65 49.30 -15.12
CA SER A 302 -7.97 49.68 -16.51
C SER A 302 -9.18 48.96 -17.10
N GLY A 303 -9.68 47.94 -16.42
CA GLY A 303 -10.81 47.12 -16.84
C GLY A 303 -11.09 45.99 -15.83
N PRO A 304 -12.01 45.07 -16.16
CA PRO A 304 -12.58 44.11 -15.22
C PRO A 304 -11.50 43.25 -14.56
N THR A 305 -11.63 43.07 -13.25
CA THR A 305 -10.71 42.27 -12.44
C THR A 305 -11.34 40.95 -12.01
N PHE A 306 -10.49 40.00 -11.65
CA PHE A 306 -10.84 38.78 -10.96
C PHE A 306 -10.07 38.68 -9.65
N ALA A 307 -10.79 38.55 -8.54
CA ALA A 307 -10.23 38.47 -7.19
C ALA A 307 -10.25 37.04 -6.67
N VAL A 308 -9.22 36.67 -5.91
CA VAL A 308 -9.04 35.35 -5.30
C VAL A 308 -8.71 35.55 -3.83
N THR A 309 -9.59 35.04 -2.98
CA THR A 309 -9.37 34.98 -1.53
C THR A 309 -8.19 34.07 -1.20
N GLU A 310 -7.21 34.59 -0.45
CA GLU A 310 -6.04 33.87 0.06
C GLU A 310 -5.98 33.99 1.60
N VAL A 311 -5.19 33.14 2.28
CA VAL A 311 -5.16 33.09 3.76
C VAL A 311 -4.72 34.40 4.43
N ASP A 312 -3.89 35.20 3.76
CA ASP A 312 -3.24 36.40 4.26
C ASP A 312 -3.53 37.66 3.43
N GLY A 313 -4.39 37.56 2.43
CA GLY A 313 -4.74 38.68 1.57
C GLY A 313 -5.73 38.29 0.47
N VAL A 314 -5.74 39.09 -0.59
CA VAL A 314 -6.52 38.85 -1.80
C VAL A 314 -5.64 39.11 -3.01
N ARG A 315 -5.64 38.17 -3.95
CA ARG A 315 -4.95 38.32 -5.23
C ARG A 315 -5.92 38.85 -6.26
N VAL A 316 -5.58 39.96 -6.91
CA VAL A 316 -6.42 40.64 -7.90
C VAL A 316 -5.71 40.62 -9.23
N VAL A 317 -6.35 40.01 -10.22
CA VAL A 317 -5.84 39.93 -11.59
C VAL A 317 -6.68 40.87 -12.44
N GLY A 318 -6.04 41.85 -13.06
CA GLY A 318 -6.65 42.77 -14.01
C GLY A 318 -6.11 42.60 -15.42
N PRO A 319 -6.48 43.49 -16.36
CA PRO A 319 -6.01 43.42 -17.74
C PRO A 319 -4.50 43.59 -17.89
N ASP A 320 -3.89 44.43 -17.04
CA ASP A 320 -2.50 44.84 -17.17
C ASP A 320 -1.59 44.40 -16.02
N VAL A 321 -2.17 43.99 -14.89
CA VAL A 321 -1.43 43.71 -13.66
C VAL A 321 -2.00 42.52 -12.90
N CYS A 322 -1.12 41.82 -12.20
CA CYS A 322 -1.47 40.87 -11.15
C CYS A 322 -0.99 41.47 -9.83
N ASP A 323 -1.92 41.85 -8.96
CA ASP A 323 -1.67 42.48 -7.67
C ASP A 323 -1.98 41.54 -6.51
N PHE A 324 -1.28 41.73 -5.41
CA PHE A 324 -1.62 41.15 -4.11
C PHE A 324 -1.88 42.25 -3.11
N ILE A 325 -3.07 42.24 -2.52
CA ILE A 325 -3.48 43.18 -1.52
C ILE A 325 -3.57 42.43 -0.20
N GLN A 326 -2.90 42.94 0.83
CA GLN A 326 -2.87 42.30 2.15
C GLN A 326 -2.83 43.34 3.25
N LYS A 327 -3.29 42.94 4.44
CA LYS A 327 -2.95 43.66 5.67
C LYS A 327 -1.44 43.63 5.85
N VAL A 328 -0.86 44.78 6.19
CA VAL A 328 0.57 44.87 6.49
C VAL A 328 0.83 44.01 7.73
N PRO A 329 1.75 43.04 7.67
CA PRO A 329 2.04 42.17 8.79
C PRO A 329 2.51 42.97 10.01
N VAL A 330 2.21 42.44 11.20
CA VAL A 330 2.52 43.12 12.47
C VAL A 330 4.02 43.35 12.61
N SER A 331 4.85 42.38 12.24
CA SER A 331 6.31 42.48 12.24
C SER A 331 6.83 43.60 11.33
N SER A 332 6.37 43.67 10.08
CA SER A 332 6.72 44.78 9.17
C SER A 332 6.27 46.12 9.73
N THR A 333 5.07 46.19 10.34
CA THR A 333 4.57 47.42 11.00
C THR A 333 5.44 47.81 12.18
N SER A 334 5.80 46.86 13.06
CA SER A 334 6.69 47.09 14.20
C SER A 334 8.02 47.69 13.77
N VAL A 335 8.62 47.20 12.68
CA VAL A 335 9.94 47.65 12.22
C VAL A 335 9.88 48.95 11.41
N PHE A 336 8.99 49.05 10.43
CA PHE A 336 9.05 50.11 9.43
C PHE A 336 8.08 51.28 9.66
N ARG A 337 7.07 51.15 10.53
CA ARG A 337 6.12 52.25 10.77
C ARG A 337 6.88 53.51 11.20
N PRO A 338 6.70 54.66 10.51
CA PRO A 338 7.37 55.90 10.89
C PRO A 338 7.04 56.28 12.34
N GLY A 339 8.09 56.57 13.13
CA GLY A 339 7.95 56.88 14.56
C GLY A 339 7.68 55.67 15.46
N SER A 340 7.80 54.45 14.96
CA SER A 340 7.71 53.24 15.77
C SER A 340 8.78 53.24 16.88
N THR A 341 8.34 53.00 18.11
CA THR A 341 9.21 52.84 19.28
C THR A 341 9.32 51.37 19.70
N SER A 342 8.92 50.44 18.83
CA SER A 342 9.04 49.00 19.10
C SER A 342 10.51 48.61 19.27
N PRO A 343 10.82 47.58 20.07
CA PRO A 343 12.18 47.05 20.17
C PRO A 343 12.80 46.68 18.81
N SER A 344 11.98 46.20 17.88
CA SER A 344 12.37 45.78 16.53
C SER A 344 12.74 46.96 15.62
N ALA A 345 12.00 48.07 15.70
CA ALA A 345 12.37 49.32 15.02
C ALA A 345 13.68 49.89 15.59
N ILE A 346 13.81 49.94 16.91
CA ILE A 346 15.04 50.43 17.57
C ILE A 346 16.24 49.53 17.20
N LEU A 347 16.06 48.21 17.12
CA LEU A 347 17.09 47.29 16.65
C LEU A 347 17.51 47.58 15.21
N TYR A 348 16.53 47.78 14.31
CA TYR A 348 16.79 48.11 12.91
C TYR A 348 17.55 49.44 12.77
N ASP A 349 17.14 50.47 13.51
CA ASP A 349 17.83 51.77 13.55
C ASP A 349 19.22 51.67 14.19
N ALA A 350 19.38 50.86 15.22
CA ALA A 350 20.68 50.58 15.83
C ALA A 350 21.64 49.93 14.82
N TRP A 351 21.15 48.98 14.03
CA TRP A 351 21.90 48.38 12.94
C TRP A 351 22.25 49.40 11.83
N GLU A 352 21.32 50.27 11.44
CA GLU A 352 21.62 51.35 10.48
C GLU A 352 22.72 52.30 11.00
N ASN A 353 22.62 52.69 12.27
CA ASN A 353 23.62 53.53 12.92
C ASN A 353 24.97 52.83 13.00
N PHE A 354 24.99 51.54 13.30
CA PHE A 354 26.20 50.71 13.28
C PHE A 354 26.82 50.67 11.87
N ALA A 355 26.02 50.46 10.83
CA ALA A 355 26.48 50.48 9.44
C ALA A 355 27.09 51.84 9.04
N LYS A 356 26.59 52.93 9.62
CA LYS A 356 27.11 54.31 9.47
C LYS A 356 28.27 54.63 10.42
N ARG A 357 28.76 53.67 11.22
CA ARG A 357 29.81 53.82 12.24
C ARG A 357 29.47 54.86 13.34
N SER A 358 28.19 55.00 13.67
CA SER A 358 27.71 55.89 14.72
C SER A 358 27.73 55.18 16.09
N PRO A 359 28.24 55.83 17.16
CA PRO A 359 28.25 55.25 18.51
C PRO A 359 26.85 55.09 19.12
N LYS A 360 25.83 55.76 18.56
CA LYS A 360 24.42 55.68 19.01
C LYS A 360 23.84 54.26 18.93
N ALA A 361 24.45 53.37 18.15
CA ALA A 361 24.04 51.98 18.04
C ALA A 361 24.12 51.23 19.38
N ASP A 362 25.19 51.43 20.16
CA ASP A 362 25.38 50.73 21.45
C ASP A 362 24.35 51.18 22.50
N GLU A 363 24.08 52.48 22.56
CA GLU A 363 23.05 53.06 23.44
C GLU A 363 21.66 52.50 23.12
N SER A 364 21.32 52.42 21.83
CA SER A 364 20.05 51.89 21.36
C SER A 364 19.88 50.41 21.73
N ILE A 365 20.92 49.59 21.54
CA ILE A 365 20.89 48.16 21.93
C ILE A 365 20.73 47.97 23.44
N ARG A 366 21.44 48.77 24.26
CA ARG A 366 21.29 48.70 25.72
C ARG A 366 19.87 49.01 26.17
N SER A 367 19.20 49.96 25.51
CA SER A 367 17.83 50.36 25.85
C SER A 367 16.80 49.25 25.64
N ILE A 368 17.03 48.35 24.68
CA ILE A 368 16.11 47.25 24.32
C ILE A 368 16.58 45.88 24.80
N ARG A 369 17.66 45.80 25.60
CA ARG A 369 18.27 44.53 26.01
C ARG A 369 17.28 43.51 26.61
N PRO A 370 16.27 43.90 27.42
CA PRO A 370 15.28 42.95 27.94
C PRO A 370 14.44 42.27 26.85
N ASP A 371 14.17 42.96 25.74
CA ASP A 371 13.29 42.52 24.65
C ASP A 371 14.05 42.15 23.37
N LEU A 372 15.40 42.14 23.42
CA LEU A 372 16.24 42.03 22.23
C LEU A 372 16.01 40.71 21.47
N ALA A 373 15.80 39.59 22.18
CA ALA A 373 15.51 38.31 21.53
C ALA A 373 14.23 38.39 20.68
N ARG A 374 13.14 38.93 21.24
CA ARG A 374 11.89 39.17 20.52
C ARG A 374 12.07 40.14 19.35
N ALA A 375 12.88 41.18 19.51
CA ALA A 375 13.19 42.13 18.45
C ALA A 375 13.93 41.48 17.26
N VAL A 376 14.83 40.53 17.56
CA VAL A 376 15.53 39.73 16.55
C VAL A 376 14.53 38.84 15.81
N ASP A 377 13.64 38.14 16.53
CA ASP A 377 12.62 37.26 15.94
C ASP A 377 11.63 38.03 15.07
N GLU A 378 11.17 39.20 15.52
CA GLU A 378 10.30 40.08 14.74
C GLU A 378 11.01 40.63 13.48
N CYS A 379 12.31 40.95 13.54
CA CYS A 379 13.09 41.32 12.35
C CYS A 379 13.21 40.14 11.36
N ILE A 380 13.35 38.91 11.86
CA ILE A 380 13.40 37.69 11.02
C ILE A 380 12.05 37.49 10.34
N ASP A 381 10.95 37.55 11.09
CA ASP A 381 9.60 37.42 10.53
C ASP A 381 9.31 38.52 9.50
N ALA A 382 9.60 39.79 9.83
CA ALA A 382 9.46 40.90 8.90
C ALA A 382 10.22 40.65 7.59
N ALA A 383 11.41 40.02 7.65
CA ALA A 383 12.17 39.68 6.44
C ALA A 383 11.38 38.73 5.53
N GLY A 384 10.68 37.73 6.09
CA GLY A 384 9.81 36.80 5.36
C GLY A 384 8.65 37.49 4.65
N GLN A 385 8.15 38.58 5.22
CA GLN A 385 7.00 39.33 4.71
C GLN A 385 7.36 40.27 3.56
N GLU A 386 8.62 40.63 3.37
CA GLU A 386 9.03 41.52 2.29
C GLU A 386 9.30 40.79 0.97
N TRP A 387 8.95 41.42 -0.14
CA TRP A 387 9.10 40.84 -1.49
C TRP A 387 10.47 41.11 -2.10
N GLU A 388 10.99 42.31 -1.88
CA GLU A 388 12.25 42.75 -2.49
C GLU A 388 13.46 42.17 -1.74
N PRO A 389 14.39 41.48 -2.43
CA PRO A 389 15.60 40.92 -1.81
C PRO A 389 16.46 41.96 -1.09
N TYR A 390 16.37 43.23 -1.49
CA TYR A 390 17.03 44.32 -0.80
C TYR A 390 16.55 44.46 0.65
N TRP A 391 15.24 44.58 0.88
CA TRP A 391 14.66 44.77 2.22
C TRP A 391 14.81 43.52 3.09
N GLN A 392 14.60 42.34 2.51
CA GLN A 392 14.86 41.05 3.16
C GLN A 392 16.26 40.98 3.76
N ARG A 393 17.30 41.35 2.99
CA ARG A 393 18.70 41.34 3.45
C ARG A 393 18.95 42.34 4.57
N ARG A 394 18.34 43.53 4.51
CA ARG A 394 18.52 44.56 5.55
C ARG A 394 17.94 44.10 6.89
N LEU A 395 16.74 43.54 6.88
CA LEU A 395 16.09 42.97 8.06
C LEU A 395 16.88 41.80 8.66
N LEU A 396 17.36 40.87 7.83
CA LEU A 396 18.23 39.79 8.29
C LEU A 396 19.58 40.31 8.83
N ASN A 397 20.13 41.37 8.27
CA ASN A 397 21.36 41.97 8.81
C ASN A 397 21.12 42.66 10.17
N ALA A 398 19.95 43.29 10.37
CA ALA A 398 19.55 43.82 11.66
C ALA A 398 19.36 42.71 12.70
N ALA A 399 18.68 41.61 12.35
CA ALA A 399 18.56 40.44 13.20
C ALA A 399 19.93 39.82 13.56
N LYS A 400 20.82 39.67 12.57
CA LYS A 400 22.19 39.18 12.77
C LYS A 400 22.99 40.09 13.72
N PHE A 401 22.80 41.41 13.60
CA PHE A 401 23.44 42.38 14.49
C PHE A 401 22.91 42.23 15.92
N GLY A 402 21.59 42.21 16.13
CA GLY A 402 20.99 42.02 17.45
C GLY A 402 21.41 40.72 18.13
N ARG A 403 21.47 39.62 17.37
CA ARG A 403 21.93 38.31 17.85
C ARG A 403 23.33 38.36 18.48
N SER A 404 24.22 39.23 18.01
CA SER A 404 25.59 39.33 18.55
C SER A 404 25.69 39.80 20.00
N PHE A 405 24.59 40.32 20.56
CA PHE A 405 24.49 40.79 21.94
C PHE A 405 23.69 39.85 22.86
N LEU A 406 23.26 38.69 22.35
CA LEU A 406 22.55 37.66 23.10
C LEU A 406 23.51 36.51 23.46
N ASP A 407 23.58 36.17 24.75
CA ASP A 407 24.44 35.07 25.23
C ASP A 407 23.89 33.69 24.85
N LEU A 408 22.55 33.55 24.83
CA LEU A 408 21.82 32.34 24.45
C LEU A 408 20.73 32.72 23.46
N TYR A 409 20.83 32.22 22.22
CA TYR A 409 19.82 32.40 21.18
C TYR A 409 19.88 31.24 20.19
N ASP A 410 18.73 30.69 19.85
CA ASP A 410 18.61 29.61 18.86
C ASP A 410 18.65 30.20 17.43
N PRO A 411 19.68 29.89 16.61
CA PRO A 411 19.77 30.42 15.25
C PRO A 411 18.86 29.72 14.23
N THR A 412 18.09 28.71 14.64
CA THR A 412 17.31 27.86 13.74
C THR A 412 16.35 28.68 12.89
N ASP A 413 15.58 29.60 13.48
CA ASP A 413 14.61 30.43 12.74
C ASP A 413 15.29 31.38 11.75
N PHE A 414 16.44 31.94 12.12
CA PHE A 414 17.25 32.76 11.22
C PHE A 414 17.72 31.98 9.98
N ILE A 415 18.19 30.75 10.18
CA ILE A 415 18.66 29.87 9.10
C ILE A 415 17.48 29.46 8.22
N ASN A 416 16.38 29.03 8.82
CA ASN A 416 15.16 28.59 8.12
C ASN A 416 14.54 29.72 7.30
N MET A 417 14.54 30.96 7.82
CA MET A 417 14.07 32.13 7.09
C MET A 417 14.96 32.42 5.88
N GLY A 418 16.29 32.39 6.04
CA GLY A 418 17.22 32.55 4.93
C GLY A 418 17.04 31.51 3.82
N GLN A 419 16.79 30.24 4.21
CA GLN A 419 16.47 29.18 3.26
C GLN A 419 15.13 29.42 2.55
N SER A 420 14.09 29.77 3.30
CA SER A 420 12.74 30.02 2.78
C SER A 420 12.74 31.19 1.80
N LEU A 421 13.40 32.30 2.13
CA LEU A 421 13.50 33.47 1.25
C LEU A 421 14.21 33.16 -0.06
N LYS A 422 15.26 32.32 -0.03
CA LYS A 422 15.94 31.90 -1.25
C LYS A 422 15.01 31.10 -2.17
N VAL A 423 14.16 30.25 -1.61
CA VAL A 423 13.15 29.47 -2.35
C VAL A 423 12.06 30.39 -2.88
N LEU A 424 11.49 31.24 -2.02
CA LEU A 424 10.43 32.19 -2.38
C LEU A 424 10.87 33.11 -3.52
N ASN A 425 12.05 33.72 -3.44
CA ASN A 425 12.56 34.59 -4.49
C ASN A 425 12.76 33.84 -5.82
N ALA A 426 13.12 32.56 -5.78
CA ALA A 426 13.29 31.77 -7.00
C ALA A 426 11.96 31.42 -7.68
N VAL A 427 10.91 31.09 -6.90
CA VAL A 427 9.60 30.71 -7.47
C VAL A 427 8.72 31.91 -7.84
N ARG A 428 8.96 33.07 -7.22
CA ARG A 428 8.29 34.33 -7.55
C ARG A 428 8.79 34.95 -8.85
N ASP A 429 9.94 34.53 -9.36
CA ASP A 429 10.44 35.01 -10.65
C ASP A 429 9.39 34.79 -11.76
N PHE A 430 9.25 35.74 -12.69
CA PHE A 430 8.18 35.74 -13.68
C PHE A 430 8.26 34.55 -14.64
N GLU A 431 9.46 33.97 -14.86
CA GLU A 431 9.62 32.77 -15.68
C GLU A 431 9.01 31.53 -15.02
N ILE A 432 8.92 31.53 -13.68
CA ILE A 432 8.31 30.46 -12.89
C ILE A 432 6.83 30.77 -12.60
N GLY A 433 6.54 32.02 -12.24
CA GLY A 433 5.20 32.56 -12.09
C GLY A 433 4.42 31.94 -10.92
N VAL A 434 5.04 31.78 -9.75
CA VAL A 434 4.36 31.35 -8.50
C VAL A 434 4.55 32.42 -7.43
N PRO A 435 3.67 33.44 -7.38
CA PRO A 435 3.78 34.55 -6.43
C PRO A 435 3.24 34.16 -5.04
N ILE A 436 3.81 33.11 -4.44
CA ILE A 436 3.39 32.62 -3.13
C ILE A 436 3.97 33.50 -2.00
N THR A 437 3.15 33.83 -1.00
CA THR A 437 3.61 34.58 0.19
C THR A 437 4.35 33.66 1.16
N TYR A 438 5.05 34.23 2.14
CA TYR A 438 5.67 33.43 3.19
C TYR A 438 4.62 32.69 4.02
N THR A 439 3.51 33.35 4.37
CA THR A 439 2.40 32.74 5.12
C THR A 439 1.78 31.56 4.37
N GLN A 440 1.52 31.73 3.07
CA GLN A 440 1.01 30.66 2.20
C GLN A 440 2.01 29.51 2.07
N TYR A 441 3.31 29.80 1.93
CA TYR A 441 4.37 28.78 1.87
C TYR A 441 4.46 27.95 3.15
N VAL A 442 4.33 28.58 4.31
CA VAL A 442 4.29 27.88 5.60
C VAL A 442 3.01 27.05 5.73
N HIS A 443 1.85 27.60 5.33
CA HIS A 443 0.56 26.91 5.39
C HIS A 443 0.50 25.68 4.47
N ALA A 444 0.90 25.82 3.20
CA ALA A 444 0.87 24.73 2.22
C ALA A 444 1.99 23.70 2.41
N SER A 445 3.07 24.07 3.12
CA SER A 445 4.33 23.34 3.26
C SER A 445 5.27 23.40 2.03
N PRO A 446 6.59 23.29 2.24
CA PRO A 446 7.57 23.26 1.15
C PRO A 446 7.40 22.07 0.19
N ALA A 447 6.89 20.94 0.69
CA ALA A 447 6.66 19.74 -0.11
C ALA A 447 5.56 19.96 -1.16
N GLN A 448 4.50 20.69 -0.80
CA GLN A 448 3.42 21.02 -1.72
C GLN A 448 3.90 21.96 -2.83
N LEU A 449 4.75 22.94 -2.51
CA LEU A 449 5.39 23.79 -3.52
C LEU A 449 6.22 22.97 -4.52
N VAL A 450 7.01 22.02 -4.03
CA VAL A 450 7.78 21.10 -4.90
C VAL A 450 6.85 20.28 -5.79
N SER A 451 5.70 19.83 -5.29
CA SER A 451 4.69 19.12 -6.08
C SER A 451 4.13 20.01 -7.20
N ARG A 452 3.73 21.25 -6.89
CA ARG A 452 3.25 22.24 -7.87
C ARG A 452 4.29 22.54 -8.96
N LEU A 453 5.55 22.77 -8.58
CA LEU A 453 6.64 22.95 -9.54
C LEU A 453 6.84 21.72 -10.44
N THR A 454 6.67 20.52 -9.87
CA THR A 454 6.78 19.26 -10.60
C THR A 454 5.65 19.10 -11.62
N ALA A 455 4.41 19.44 -11.24
CA ALA A 455 3.24 19.46 -12.11
C ALA A 455 3.38 20.47 -13.26
N ARG A 456 4.10 21.58 -13.03
CA ARG A 456 4.49 22.56 -14.07
C ARG A 456 5.68 22.11 -14.93
N ASN A 457 6.16 20.87 -14.79
CA ASN A 457 7.36 20.33 -15.45
C ASN A 457 8.68 21.07 -15.13
N LEU A 458 8.75 21.80 -14.03
CA LEU A 458 9.97 22.50 -13.58
C LEU A 458 10.87 21.58 -12.75
N HIS A 459 11.14 20.37 -13.24
CA HIS A 459 11.82 19.29 -12.49
C HIS A 459 13.20 19.69 -11.97
N LEU A 460 13.95 20.50 -12.71
CA LEU A 460 15.29 20.95 -12.28
C LEU A 460 15.22 21.86 -11.06
N LEU A 461 14.28 22.83 -11.07
CA LEU A 461 14.10 23.75 -9.96
C LEU A 461 13.54 23.01 -8.74
N ALA A 462 12.52 22.17 -8.95
CA ALA A 462 11.95 21.31 -7.91
C ALA A 462 13.02 20.44 -7.24
N LEU A 463 13.87 19.77 -8.03
CA LEU A 463 14.96 18.94 -7.50
C LEU A 463 15.98 19.77 -6.70
N ARG A 464 16.39 20.94 -7.22
CA ARG A 464 17.34 21.82 -6.51
C ARG A 464 16.76 22.32 -5.19
N ILE A 465 15.49 22.68 -5.16
CA ILE A 465 14.79 23.09 -3.93
C ILE A 465 14.71 21.92 -2.96
N SER A 466 14.31 20.73 -3.41
CA SER A 466 14.26 19.54 -2.56
C SER A 466 15.62 19.22 -1.93
N THR A 467 16.69 19.20 -2.72
CA THR A 467 18.05 18.98 -2.19
C THR A 467 18.48 20.09 -1.24
N TYR A 468 18.15 21.34 -1.55
CA TYR A 468 18.51 22.49 -0.72
C TYR A 468 17.81 22.49 0.65
N LEU A 469 16.55 22.05 0.69
CA LEU A 469 15.74 21.92 1.90
C LEU A 469 15.83 20.53 2.55
N SER A 470 16.69 19.65 2.04
CA SER A 470 16.82 18.26 2.51
C SER A 470 15.51 17.45 2.46
N LEU A 471 14.64 17.74 1.50
CA LEU A 471 13.42 16.97 1.20
C LEU A 471 13.75 15.77 0.31
N LYS A 472 12.98 14.68 0.46
CA LYS A 472 13.13 13.49 -0.40
C LYS A 472 12.82 13.85 -1.87
N PRO A 473 13.74 13.59 -2.82
CA PRO A 473 13.55 13.92 -4.23
C PRO A 473 12.69 12.90 -4.98
N ASP A 474 12.26 11.82 -4.33
CA ASP A 474 11.60 10.65 -4.94
C ASP A 474 10.41 11.04 -5.83
N HIS A 475 9.52 11.91 -5.34
CA HIS A 475 8.36 12.36 -6.10
C HIS A 475 8.75 13.12 -7.39
N VAL A 476 9.76 14.00 -7.29
CA VAL A 476 10.28 14.78 -8.43
C VAL A 476 10.91 13.84 -9.46
N LEU A 477 11.67 12.85 -9.01
CA LEU A 477 12.34 11.87 -9.85
C LEU A 477 11.34 10.94 -10.56
N LYS A 478 10.32 10.44 -9.85
CA LYS A 478 9.24 9.62 -10.43
C LYS A 478 8.49 10.38 -11.51
N HIS A 479 8.03 11.60 -11.21
CA HIS A 479 7.31 12.41 -12.19
C HIS A 479 8.20 12.80 -13.37
N TRP A 480 9.47 13.15 -13.14
CA TRP A 480 10.42 13.42 -14.22
C TRP A 480 10.60 12.20 -15.12
N ALA A 481 10.75 11.00 -14.54
CA ALA A 481 10.90 9.76 -15.30
C ALA A 481 9.64 9.48 -16.15
N CYS A 482 8.45 9.60 -15.57
CA CYS A 482 7.19 9.46 -16.30
C CYS A 482 7.08 10.46 -17.46
N ALA A 483 7.36 11.75 -17.20
CA ALA A 483 7.37 12.78 -18.23
C ALA A 483 8.42 12.51 -19.32
N LYS A 484 9.60 11.98 -18.96
CA LYS A 484 10.66 11.61 -19.91
C LYS A 484 10.23 10.46 -20.81
N ILE A 485 9.57 9.44 -20.25
CA ILE A 485 9.03 8.30 -20.99
C ILE A 485 8.00 8.79 -22.01
N LEU A 486 7.04 9.62 -21.58
CA LEU A 486 6.00 10.20 -22.43
C LEU A 486 6.55 11.07 -23.56
N ARG A 487 7.58 11.89 -23.28
CA ARG A 487 8.17 12.82 -24.26
C ARG A 487 9.14 12.16 -25.22
N SER A 488 9.83 11.10 -24.78
CA SER A 488 10.61 10.30 -25.71
C SER A 488 9.63 9.72 -26.73
N LYS A 489 9.85 9.88 -28.03
CA LYS A 489 9.04 9.19 -29.04
C LYS A 489 9.69 7.84 -29.34
N PRO A 490 8.93 6.75 -29.45
CA PRO A 490 9.47 5.47 -29.88
C PRO A 490 9.93 5.61 -31.34
N SER A 491 11.23 5.46 -31.61
CA SER A 491 11.73 5.32 -32.97
C SER A 491 11.60 3.85 -33.36
N ALA A 492 10.72 3.54 -34.31
CA ALA A 492 10.55 2.19 -34.82
C ALA A 492 11.54 1.95 -35.96
N THR A 493 12.40 0.95 -35.83
CA THR A 493 13.13 0.35 -36.95
C THR A 493 12.68 -1.11 -37.08
N GLY A 494 11.78 -1.39 -38.02
CA GLY A 494 11.26 -2.73 -38.30
C GLY A 494 9.77 -2.74 -38.60
N THR A 495 9.29 -3.79 -39.27
CA THR A 495 7.86 -4.08 -39.47
C THR A 495 7.56 -5.45 -38.85
N GLY A 496 6.62 -5.52 -37.91
CA GLY A 496 6.22 -6.78 -37.25
C GLY A 496 6.05 -6.68 -35.72
N LYS A 497 5.73 -7.82 -35.10
CA LYS A 497 5.57 -7.98 -33.62
C LYS A 497 6.89 -7.89 -32.84
N ASP A 498 8.04 -7.97 -33.53
CA ASP A 498 9.39 -7.93 -32.96
C ASP A 498 10.12 -6.60 -33.27
N ALA A 499 9.38 -5.52 -33.51
CA ALA A 499 9.97 -4.20 -33.68
C ALA A 499 10.57 -3.72 -32.35
N GLU A 500 11.86 -3.96 -32.12
CA GLU A 500 12.59 -3.36 -31.01
C GLU A 500 12.59 -1.83 -31.16
N LEU A 501 12.00 -1.15 -30.16
CA LEU A 501 12.00 0.30 -30.07
C LEU A 501 13.43 0.76 -29.75
N THR A 502 14.14 1.26 -30.76
CA THR A 502 15.49 1.79 -30.62
C THR A 502 15.42 3.11 -29.83
N GLY A 503 15.60 3.02 -28.52
CA GLY A 503 15.55 4.15 -27.58
C GLY A 503 15.21 3.76 -26.14
N ASP A 504 14.54 2.62 -25.93
CA ASP A 504 14.12 2.19 -24.58
C ASP A 504 15.32 1.86 -23.69
N SER A 505 16.40 1.28 -24.24
CA SER A 505 17.63 1.02 -23.49
C SER A 505 18.30 2.31 -23.00
N GLU A 506 18.33 3.34 -23.86
CA GLU A 506 18.91 4.64 -23.51
C GLU A 506 18.07 5.38 -22.48
N VAL A 507 16.74 5.34 -22.63
CA VAL A 507 15.80 5.93 -21.66
C VAL A 507 15.92 5.23 -20.31
N CYS A 508 15.98 3.89 -20.29
CA CYS A 508 16.22 3.12 -19.08
C CYS A 508 17.53 3.53 -18.40
N LYS A 509 18.63 3.55 -19.15
CA LYS A 509 19.95 3.94 -18.62
C LYS A 509 19.94 5.36 -18.06
N MET A 510 19.32 6.32 -18.75
CA MET A 510 19.22 7.70 -18.26
C MET A 510 18.42 7.80 -16.95
N ILE A 511 17.34 7.02 -16.81
CA ILE A 511 16.51 7.01 -15.60
C ILE A 511 17.32 6.39 -14.44
N VAL A 512 17.90 5.22 -14.66
CA VAL A 512 18.71 4.50 -13.66
C VAL A 512 19.91 5.35 -13.22
N ASP A 513 20.71 5.88 -14.17
CA ASP A 513 21.86 6.74 -13.86
C ASP A 513 21.48 7.94 -12.98
N LYS A 514 20.28 8.51 -13.20
CA LYS A 514 19.80 9.65 -12.43
C LYS A 514 19.32 9.23 -11.04
N PHE A 515 18.68 8.07 -10.93
CA PHE A 515 18.16 7.52 -9.68
C PHE A 515 19.30 7.04 -8.77
N GLU A 516 20.35 6.44 -9.34
CA GLU A 516 21.55 6.07 -8.59
C GLU A 516 22.27 7.30 -8.04
N LYS A 517 22.39 8.37 -8.83
CA LYS A 517 23.08 9.60 -8.40
C LYS A 517 22.31 10.43 -7.39
N LEU A 518 20.97 10.44 -7.46
CA LEU A 518 20.13 11.42 -6.75
C LEU A 518 19.00 10.82 -5.91
N GLY A 519 18.64 9.55 -6.11
CA GLY A 519 17.47 8.91 -5.49
C GLY A 519 17.75 8.21 -4.16
N GLY A 520 19.00 8.18 -3.69
CA GLY A 520 19.35 7.67 -2.36
C GLY A 520 18.91 6.23 -2.05
N GLY A 521 18.66 5.41 -3.09
CA GLY A 521 18.20 4.02 -2.98
C GLY A 521 16.73 3.82 -2.57
N GLY A 522 15.94 4.89 -2.44
CA GLY A 522 14.55 4.82 -1.97
C GLY A 522 13.47 4.87 -3.07
N VAL A 523 13.83 5.16 -4.31
CA VAL A 523 12.86 5.36 -5.39
C VAL A 523 12.44 4.03 -5.99
N SER A 524 11.15 3.70 -5.90
CA SER A 524 10.58 2.53 -6.58
C SER A 524 10.51 2.75 -8.09
N TYR A 525 11.01 1.76 -8.83
CA TYR A 525 10.94 1.64 -10.27
C TYR A 525 9.60 1.05 -10.73
N ALA A 526 8.88 0.33 -9.86
CA ALA A 526 7.59 -0.30 -10.20
C ALA A 526 6.55 0.69 -10.75
N ASP A 527 6.38 1.87 -10.11
CA ASP A 527 5.44 2.90 -10.58
C ASP A 527 5.79 3.41 -11.99
N ILE A 528 7.09 3.54 -12.27
CA ILE A 528 7.62 4.06 -13.53
C ILE A 528 7.51 3.00 -14.62
N ALA A 529 7.80 1.74 -14.27
CA ALA A 529 7.61 0.59 -15.16
C ALA A 529 6.13 0.42 -15.54
N LYS A 530 5.21 0.57 -14.57
CA LYS A 530 3.77 0.59 -14.83
C LYS A 530 3.41 1.69 -15.83
N LYS A 531 3.91 2.92 -15.63
CA LYS A 531 3.67 4.01 -16.58
C LYS A 531 4.25 3.72 -17.97
N ALA A 532 5.44 3.13 -18.06
CA ALA A 532 6.02 2.72 -19.34
C ALA A 532 5.14 1.68 -20.06
N TRP A 533 4.58 0.73 -19.33
CA TRP A 533 3.67 -0.27 -19.86
C TRP A 533 2.33 0.32 -20.34
N GLU A 534 1.73 1.23 -19.56
CA GLU A 534 0.50 1.94 -19.95
C GLU A 534 0.66 2.73 -21.26
N VAL A 535 1.87 3.25 -21.51
CA VAL A 535 2.22 3.97 -22.75
C VAL A 535 2.56 3.01 -23.91
N GLY A 536 2.47 1.69 -23.68
CA GLY A 536 2.71 0.65 -24.68
C GLY A 536 4.18 0.24 -24.84
N ARG A 537 5.06 0.62 -23.91
CA ARG A 537 6.50 0.29 -23.94
C ARG A 537 6.84 -0.87 -23.00
N ALA A 538 6.37 -2.06 -23.34
CA ALA A 538 6.59 -3.26 -22.54
C ALA A 538 8.09 -3.57 -22.30
N SER A 539 8.95 -3.41 -23.32
CA SER A 539 10.40 -3.66 -23.17
C SER A 539 11.08 -2.69 -22.19
N LEU A 540 10.69 -1.41 -22.18
CA LEU A 540 11.18 -0.45 -21.20
C LEU A 540 10.68 -0.80 -19.79
N ALA A 541 9.41 -1.19 -19.68
CA ALA A 541 8.80 -1.56 -18.39
C ALA A 541 9.53 -2.73 -17.74
N THR A 542 9.82 -3.81 -18.49
CA THR A 542 10.55 -4.97 -17.95
C THR A 542 11.98 -4.62 -17.56
N LYS A 543 12.70 -3.84 -18.37
CA LYS A 543 14.06 -3.37 -18.06
C LYS A 543 14.12 -2.49 -16.82
N LEU A 544 13.18 -1.55 -16.66
CA LEU A 544 13.12 -0.70 -15.46
C LEU A 544 12.81 -1.54 -14.21
N LEU A 545 11.96 -2.55 -14.36
CA LEU A 545 11.55 -3.40 -13.25
C LEU A 545 12.66 -4.35 -12.78
N ASP A 546 13.65 -4.66 -13.62
CA ASP A 546 14.85 -5.40 -13.19
C ASP A 546 15.67 -4.64 -12.14
N TYR A 547 15.54 -3.32 -12.06
CA TYR A 547 16.18 -2.47 -11.05
C TYR A 547 15.32 -2.27 -9.80
N GLU A 548 14.09 -2.80 -9.75
CA GLU A 548 13.25 -2.74 -8.56
C GLU A 548 13.79 -3.72 -7.49
N PRO A 549 14.25 -3.24 -6.32
CA PRO A 549 14.77 -4.11 -5.27
C PRO A 549 13.69 -4.99 -4.62
N ARG A 550 12.42 -4.60 -4.67
CA ARG A 550 11.31 -5.29 -4.01
C ARG A 550 10.61 -6.26 -4.94
N ALA A 551 10.83 -7.55 -4.75
CA ALA A 551 10.15 -8.60 -5.52
C ALA A 551 8.62 -8.53 -5.38
N SER A 552 8.11 -8.13 -4.20
CA SER A 552 6.67 -7.95 -3.95
C SER A 552 6.00 -6.89 -4.84
N ASP A 553 6.76 -5.90 -5.30
CA ASP A 553 6.27 -4.84 -6.19
C ASP A 553 6.51 -5.22 -7.67
N GLN A 554 7.57 -5.97 -7.95
CA GLN A 554 7.93 -6.48 -9.28
C GLN A 554 6.96 -7.57 -9.77
N VAL A 555 6.73 -8.62 -8.97
CA VAL A 555 6.02 -9.82 -9.42
C VAL A 555 4.55 -9.57 -9.79
N PRO A 556 3.74 -8.87 -8.96
CA PRO A 556 2.35 -8.55 -9.34
C PRO A 556 2.27 -7.69 -10.60
N LEU A 557 3.22 -6.77 -10.80
CA LEU A 557 3.27 -5.95 -12.01
C LEU A 557 3.60 -6.82 -13.24
N LEU A 558 4.59 -7.72 -13.16
CA LEU A 558 4.91 -8.67 -14.25
C LEU A 558 3.70 -9.53 -14.64
N LEU A 559 2.94 -10.02 -13.65
CA LEU A 559 1.70 -10.76 -13.90
C LEU A 559 0.66 -9.91 -14.64
N SER A 560 0.47 -8.65 -14.24
CA SER A 560 -0.46 -7.73 -14.92
C SER A 560 -0.04 -7.44 -16.37
N MET A 561 1.28 -7.43 -16.64
CA MET A 561 1.85 -7.24 -17.98
C MET A 561 1.84 -8.51 -18.83
N LYS A 562 1.35 -9.64 -18.29
CA LYS A 562 1.35 -10.99 -18.92
C LYS A 562 2.76 -11.56 -19.18
N GLU A 563 3.75 -11.11 -18.42
CA GLU A 563 5.13 -11.65 -18.45
C GLU A 563 5.27 -12.82 -17.47
N GLU A 564 4.51 -13.89 -17.72
CA GLU A 564 4.28 -15.02 -16.80
C GLU A 564 5.57 -15.75 -16.41
N ARG A 565 6.44 -16.06 -17.38
CA ARG A 565 7.70 -16.75 -17.14
C ARG A 565 8.65 -15.90 -16.28
N LEU A 566 8.77 -14.62 -16.61
CA LEU A 566 9.62 -13.69 -15.87
C LEU A 566 9.10 -13.47 -14.44
N ALA A 567 7.78 -13.37 -14.26
CA ALA A 567 7.16 -13.28 -12.94
C ALA A 567 7.52 -14.47 -12.05
N LEU A 568 7.45 -15.70 -12.59
CA LEU A 568 7.78 -16.90 -11.84
C LEU A 568 9.28 -16.99 -11.52
N THR A 569 10.15 -16.65 -12.47
CA THR A 569 11.60 -16.54 -12.26
C THR A 569 11.92 -15.58 -11.12
N LYS A 570 11.39 -14.35 -11.17
CA LYS A 570 11.63 -13.34 -10.12
C LYS A 570 11.05 -13.72 -8.76
N ALA A 571 9.90 -14.39 -8.74
CA ALA A 571 9.35 -14.91 -7.49
C ALA A 571 10.27 -15.98 -6.87
N VAL A 572 10.83 -16.88 -7.68
CA VAL A 572 11.81 -17.88 -7.19
C VAL A 572 13.10 -17.22 -6.71
N ASP A 573 13.63 -16.23 -7.46
CA ASP A 573 14.83 -15.47 -7.08
C ASP A 573 14.64 -14.72 -5.76
N SER A 574 13.42 -14.29 -5.45
CA SER A 574 13.11 -13.61 -4.18
C SER A 574 13.26 -14.51 -2.95
N GLY A 575 13.17 -15.83 -3.14
CA GLY A 575 13.14 -16.81 -2.06
C GLY A 575 11.87 -16.79 -1.21
N ASP A 576 10.87 -15.97 -1.53
CA ASP A 576 9.60 -15.88 -0.81
C ASP A 576 8.60 -16.94 -1.32
N PRO A 577 8.27 -17.98 -0.52
CA PRO A 577 7.36 -19.03 -0.94
C PRO A 577 5.93 -18.51 -1.18
N ASP A 578 5.49 -17.47 -0.46
CA ASP A 578 4.14 -16.91 -0.63
C ASP A 578 4.01 -16.23 -2.00
N LEU A 579 5.06 -15.49 -2.40
CA LEU A 579 5.11 -14.87 -3.73
C LEU A 579 5.16 -15.91 -4.85
N VAL A 580 5.89 -17.01 -4.66
CA VAL A 580 5.90 -18.14 -5.61
C VAL A 580 4.51 -18.79 -5.69
N TYR A 581 3.84 -19.03 -4.56
CA TYR A 581 2.47 -19.55 -4.57
C TYR A 581 1.49 -18.59 -5.24
N HIS A 582 1.62 -17.29 -4.99
CA HIS A 582 0.80 -16.28 -5.63
C HIS A 582 0.88 -16.37 -7.16
N VAL A 583 2.10 -16.49 -7.71
CA VAL A 583 2.32 -16.69 -9.15
C VAL A 583 1.75 -18.02 -9.61
N LEU A 584 2.09 -19.15 -8.97
CA LEU A 584 1.64 -20.48 -9.39
C LEU A 584 0.10 -20.58 -9.43
N LEU A 585 -0.59 -20.05 -8.42
CA LEU A 585 -2.04 -20.07 -8.35
C LEU A 585 -2.68 -19.13 -9.39
N HIS A 586 -2.03 -18.01 -9.70
CA HIS A 586 -2.47 -17.14 -10.79
C HIS A 586 -2.32 -17.85 -12.15
N LEU A 587 -1.16 -18.44 -12.43
CA LEU A 587 -0.90 -19.17 -13.68
C LEU A 587 -1.82 -20.37 -13.88
N HIS A 588 -2.09 -21.13 -12.81
CA HIS A 588 -3.03 -22.25 -12.85
C HIS A 588 -4.46 -21.81 -13.21
N LYS A 589 -4.85 -20.58 -12.85
CA LYS A 589 -6.16 -20.01 -13.23
C LYS A 589 -6.16 -19.39 -14.63
N SER A 590 -5.04 -18.79 -15.07
CA SER A 590 -4.96 -18.07 -16.34
C SER A 590 -4.63 -18.96 -17.55
N MET A 591 -3.98 -20.10 -17.34
CA MET A 591 -3.47 -20.97 -18.41
C MET A 591 -4.18 -22.33 -18.45
N SER A 592 -4.02 -23.04 -19.58
CA SER A 592 -4.37 -24.47 -19.65
C SER A 592 -3.38 -25.29 -18.84
N LEU A 593 -3.82 -26.42 -18.27
CA LEU A 593 -2.99 -27.27 -17.41
C LEU A 593 -1.69 -27.74 -18.10
N GLY A 594 -1.77 -28.10 -19.38
CA GLY A 594 -0.59 -28.51 -20.16
C GLY A 594 0.41 -27.37 -20.41
N SER A 595 -0.07 -26.15 -20.67
CA SER A 595 0.80 -24.97 -20.82
C SER A 595 1.46 -24.59 -19.49
N PHE A 596 0.72 -24.71 -18.39
CA PHE A 596 1.19 -24.44 -17.04
C PHE A 596 2.34 -25.39 -16.65
N PHE A 597 2.17 -26.69 -16.85
CA PHE A 597 3.23 -27.68 -16.56
C PHE A 597 4.47 -27.45 -17.42
N ARG A 598 4.26 -27.25 -18.73
CA ARG A 598 5.36 -26.98 -19.65
C ARG A 598 6.16 -25.73 -19.26
N LEU A 599 5.52 -24.67 -18.77
CA LEU A 599 6.21 -23.46 -18.31
C LEU A 599 7.14 -23.74 -17.13
N ILE A 600 6.70 -24.59 -16.19
CA ILE A 600 7.50 -24.99 -15.02
C ILE A 600 8.64 -25.92 -15.44
N GLU A 601 8.38 -26.87 -16.33
CA GLU A 601 9.33 -27.84 -16.86
C GLU A 601 10.43 -27.16 -17.71
N ASP A 602 10.05 -26.28 -18.65
CA ASP A 602 10.96 -25.50 -19.51
C ASP A 602 11.86 -24.54 -18.69
N GLY A 603 11.53 -24.30 -17.42
CA GLY A 603 12.34 -23.54 -16.47
C GLY A 603 13.54 -24.28 -15.87
N GLY A 604 13.61 -25.61 -16.05
CA GLY A 604 14.72 -26.45 -15.61
C GLY A 604 15.07 -26.31 -14.12
N GLU A 605 16.36 -26.37 -13.80
CA GLU A 605 16.84 -26.30 -12.41
C GLU A 605 16.48 -25.00 -11.69
N HIS A 606 16.38 -23.90 -12.44
CA HIS A 606 16.10 -22.59 -11.88
C HIS A 606 14.67 -22.52 -11.29
N LEU A 607 13.68 -23.12 -11.94
CA LEU A 607 12.30 -23.19 -11.43
C LEU A 607 12.01 -24.45 -10.59
N ALA A 608 13.03 -25.24 -10.26
CA ALA A 608 12.88 -26.42 -9.40
C ALA A 608 12.25 -26.13 -8.01
N PRO A 609 12.51 -24.98 -7.36
CA PRO A 609 11.80 -24.61 -6.13
C PRO A 609 10.29 -24.44 -6.35
N ALA A 610 9.87 -23.80 -7.45
CA ALA A 610 8.45 -23.63 -7.79
C ALA A 610 7.77 -24.98 -8.05
N SER A 611 8.42 -25.88 -8.80
CA SER A 611 7.93 -27.26 -9.01
C SER A 611 7.76 -28.02 -7.69
N ARG A 612 8.69 -27.87 -6.74
CA ARG A 612 8.60 -28.50 -5.41
C ARG A 612 7.46 -27.92 -4.58
N LEU A 613 7.28 -26.60 -4.57
CA LEU A 613 6.19 -25.94 -3.88
C LEU A 613 4.82 -26.33 -4.45
N LEU A 614 4.71 -26.42 -5.78
CA LEU A 614 3.51 -26.92 -6.46
C LEU A 614 3.17 -28.35 -6.00
N GLN A 615 4.15 -29.25 -5.92
CA GLN A 615 3.93 -30.62 -5.46
C GLN A 615 3.43 -30.68 -4.00
N VAL A 616 3.96 -29.83 -3.11
CA VAL A 616 3.49 -29.74 -1.72
C VAL A 616 2.04 -29.29 -1.68
N TYR A 617 1.71 -28.21 -2.39
CA TYR A 617 0.35 -27.68 -2.46
C TYR A 617 -0.64 -28.71 -3.05
N ALA A 618 -0.29 -29.31 -4.19
CA ALA A 618 -1.15 -30.26 -4.88
C ALA A 618 -1.36 -31.54 -4.06
N ARG A 619 -0.35 -32.00 -3.29
CA ARG A 619 -0.51 -33.17 -2.42
C ARG A 619 -1.59 -32.99 -1.34
N GLU A 620 -1.75 -31.77 -0.84
CA GLU A 620 -2.74 -31.44 0.19
C GLU A 620 -4.10 -31.03 -0.39
N GLN A 621 -4.11 -30.24 -1.47
CA GLN A 621 -5.32 -29.58 -1.97
C GLN A 621 -5.90 -30.18 -3.25
N ASN A 622 -5.06 -30.76 -4.13
CA ASN A 622 -5.50 -31.24 -5.45
C ASN A 622 -4.60 -32.38 -5.98
N ARG A 623 -4.90 -33.61 -5.56
CA ARG A 623 -4.09 -34.81 -5.91
C ARG A 623 -4.21 -35.21 -7.38
N ASP A 624 -5.33 -34.92 -8.03
CA ASP A 624 -5.51 -35.19 -9.45
C ASP A 624 -4.54 -34.37 -10.30
N MET A 625 -4.38 -33.07 -9.97
CA MET A 625 -3.37 -32.21 -10.60
C MET A 625 -1.96 -32.76 -10.40
N LEU A 626 -1.65 -33.27 -9.20
CA LEU A 626 -0.34 -33.85 -8.91
C LEU A 626 -0.08 -35.10 -9.77
N ARG A 627 -1.11 -35.92 -10.02
CA ARG A 627 -1.02 -37.09 -10.89
C ARG A 627 -0.76 -36.68 -12.34
N ASP A 628 -1.49 -35.70 -12.83
CA ASP A 628 -1.32 -35.20 -14.20
C ASP A 628 0.06 -34.57 -14.39
N PHE A 629 0.57 -33.86 -13.37
CA PHE A 629 1.92 -33.29 -13.37
C PHE A 629 3.02 -34.35 -13.41
N TYR A 630 2.94 -35.39 -12.57
CA TYR A 630 3.92 -36.48 -12.63
C TYR A 630 3.84 -37.28 -13.92
N TYR A 631 2.66 -37.35 -14.53
CA TYR A 631 2.49 -38.00 -15.82
C TYR A 631 3.07 -37.17 -16.98
N SER A 632 2.92 -35.84 -16.97
CA SER A 632 3.49 -34.96 -18.00
C SER A 632 5.01 -34.96 -17.99
N ASP A 633 5.61 -34.93 -16.80
CA ASP A 633 7.06 -34.86 -16.57
C ASP A 633 7.74 -36.25 -16.59
N ASP A 634 7.01 -37.31 -16.98
CA ASP A 634 7.46 -38.71 -17.02
C ASP A 634 8.04 -39.25 -15.68
N ARG A 635 7.58 -38.70 -14.56
CA ARG A 635 8.01 -39.05 -13.19
C ARG A 635 7.28 -40.28 -12.67
N ARG A 636 7.66 -41.44 -13.21
CA ARG A 636 7.05 -42.76 -12.92
C ARG A 636 7.19 -43.19 -11.47
N VAL A 637 8.36 -42.95 -10.86
CA VAL A 637 8.63 -43.34 -9.46
C VAL A 637 7.70 -42.60 -8.51
N GLU A 638 7.56 -41.29 -8.68
CA GLU A 638 6.69 -40.45 -7.86
C GLU A 638 5.21 -40.76 -8.08
N SER A 639 4.81 -41.07 -9.32
CA SER A 639 3.46 -41.58 -9.62
C SER A 639 3.16 -42.89 -8.87
N ALA A 640 4.15 -43.78 -8.78
CA ALA A 640 4.03 -45.02 -8.02
C ALA A 640 3.90 -44.77 -6.51
N VAL A 641 4.74 -43.89 -5.95
CA VAL A 641 4.69 -43.51 -4.53
C VAL A 641 3.37 -42.83 -4.18
N LEU A 642 2.86 -41.95 -5.04
CA LEU A 642 1.56 -41.30 -4.86
C LEU A 642 0.42 -42.34 -4.80
N SER A 643 0.45 -43.31 -5.73
CA SER A 643 -0.54 -44.40 -5.75
C SER A 643 -0.49 -45.27 -4.48
N LEU A 644 0.69 -45.45 -3.88
CA LEU A 644 0.85 -46.18 -2.61
C LEU A 644 0.34 -45.39 -1.40
N ASP A 645 0.60 -44.09 -1.36
CA ASP A 645 0.08 -43.20 -0.33
C ASP A 645 -1.46 -43.18 -0.34
N GLU A 646 -2.07 -43.21 -1.52
CA GLU A 646 -3.52 -43.35 -1.66
C GLU A 646 -4.00 -44.72 -1.21
N ALA A 647 -3.32 -45.79 -1.61
CA ALA A 647 -3.64 -47.15 -1.19
C ALA A 647 -3.58 -47.33 0.34
N ALA A 648 -2.70 -46.60 1.04
CA ALA A 648 -2.61 -46.63 2.50
C ALA A 648 -3.92 -46.15 3.16
N ASN A 649 -4.54 -45.12 2.59
CA ASN A 649 -5.75 -44.48 3.10
C ASN A 649 -7.06 -45.11 2.57
N MET A 650 -6.99 -46.02 1.61
CA MET A 650 -8.17 -46.70 1.07
C MET A 650 -8.75 -47.73 2.03
N VAL A 651 -10.08 -47.66 2.22
CA VAL A 651 -10.87 -48.64 3.01
C VAL A 651 -11.35 -49.80 2.14
N ASP A 652 -11.71 -49.55 0.88
CA ASP A 652 -12.19 -50.60 -0.02
C ASP A 652 -11.05 -51.55 -0.42
N PRO A 653 -11.18 -52.86 -0.15
CA PRO A 653 -10.14 -53.84 -0.45
C PRO A 653 -9.81 -53.95 -1.94
N THR A 654 -10.80 -53.82 -2.83
CA THR A 654 -10.58 -53.93 -4.28
C THR A 654 -9.85 -52.70 -4.83
N ALA A 655 -10.28 -51.49 -4.43
CA ALA A 655 -9.61 -50.24 -4.78
C ALA A 655 -8.16 -50.22 -4.31
N LYS A 656 -7.88 -50.67 -3.07
CA LYS A 656 -6.53 -50.76 -2.51
C LYS A 656 -5.62 -51.67 -3.32
N ILE A 657 -6.11 -52.85 -3.73
CA ILE A 657 -5.35 -53.78 -4.57
C ILE A 657 -5.09 -53.18 -5.96
N ASN A 658 -6.07 -52.50 -6.55
CA ASN A 658 -5.91 -51.85 -7.85
C ASN A 658 -4.89 -50.71 -7.80
N ALA A 659 -4.88 -49.91 -6.73
CA ALA A 659 -3.89 -48.84 -6.53
C ALA A 659 -2.46 -49.40 -6.37
N ILE A 660 -2.28 -50.49 -5.62
CA ILE A 660 -0.97 -51.17 -5.50
C ILE A 660 -0.52 -51.76 -6.85
N LYS A 661 -1.44 -52.32 -7.64
CA LYS A 661 -1.14 -52.79 -9.01
C LYS A 661 -0.76 -51.65 -9.95
N ALA A 662 -1.40 -50.49 -9.82
CA ALA A 662 -1.00 -49.30 -10.57
C ALA A 662 0.42 -48.85 -10.20
N ALA A 663 0.75 -48.82 -8.90
CA ALA A 663 2.10 -48.53 -8.42
C ALA A 663 3.13 -49.55 -8.95
N GLN A 664 2.78 -50.84 -8.95
CA GLN A 664 3.63 -51.90 -9.52
C GLN A 664 3.94 -51.66 -11.01
N LYS A 665 2.93 -51.26 -11.80
CA LYS A 665 3.12 -50.92 -13.21
C LYS A 665 4.11 -49.78 -13.37
N PHE A 666 3.93 -48.69 -12.64
CA PHE A 666 4.83 -47.54 -12.70
C PHE A 666 6.27 -47.89 -12.27
N PHE A 667 6.47 -48.66 -11.20
CA PHE A 667 7.82 -49.11 -10.83
C PHE A 667 8.45 -50.06 -11.86
N SER A 668 7.63 -50.82 -12.60
CA SER A 668 8.15 -51.75 -13.63
C SER A 668 8.62 -51.04 -14.90
N GLU A 669 8.19 -49.79 -15.11
CA GLU A 669 8.64 -48.94 -16.22
C GLU A 669 10.05 -48.39 -15.96
N ASP A 670 10.53 -48.39 -14.71
CA ASP A 670 11.89 -47.99 -14.31
C ASP A 670 12.78 -49.22 -14.04
N ARG A 671 13.92 -49.28 -14.73
CA ARG A 671 14.89 -50.40 -14.63
C ARG A 671 15.54 -50.49 -13.26
N GLU A 672 15.74 -49.38 -12.56
CA GLU A 672 16.39 -49.36 -11.24
C GLU A 672 15.43 -49.79 -10.12
N ARG A 673 14.12 -49.76 -10.37
CA ARG A 673 13.06 -50.03 -9.39
C ARG A 673 12.44 -51.42 -9.50
N GLY A 674 13.19 -52.37 -10.07
CA GLY A 674 12.74 -53.76 -10.22
C GLY A 674 12.44 -54.46 -8.88
N PHE A 675 13.12 -54.06 -7.80
CA PHE A 675 12.81 -54.56 -6.46
C PHE A 675 11.45 -54.08 -5.98
N GLU A 676 11.17 -52.79 -6.07
CA GLU A 676 9.91 -52.17 -5.66
C GLU A 676 8.73 -52.73 -6.46
N ALA A 677 8.89 -52.88 -7.78
CA ALA A 677 7.88 -53.50 -8.64
C ALA A 677 7.53 -54.93 -8.16
N LYS A 678 8.55 -55.73 -7.85
CA LYS A 678 8.36 -57.09 -7.32
C LYS A 678 7.69 -57.10 -5.95
N MET A 679 8.08 -56.19 -5.05
CA MET A 679 7.47 -56.09 -3.73
C MET A 679 6.01 -55.64 -3.80
N MET A 680 5.64 -54.77 -4.75
CA MET A 680 4.25 -54.37 -4.95
C MET A 680 3.40 -55.51 -5.54
N ASP A 681 3.95 -56.31 -6.44
CA ASP A 681 3.29 -57.53 -6.93
C ASP A 681 3.10 -58.55 -5.80
N GLU A 682 4.12 -58.81 -4.98
CA GLU A 682 4.00 -59.68 -3.80
C GLU A 682 2.96 -59.13 -2.80
N SER A 683 2.92 -57.82 -2.56
CA SER A 683 1.91 -57.18 -1.70
C SER A 683 0.49 -57.36 -2.23
N ALA A 684 0.27 -57.12 -3.52
CA ALA A 684 -1.04 -57.33 -4.15
C ALA A 684 -1.48 -58.80 -4.07
N ARG A 685 -0.57 -59.75 -4.31
CA ARG A 685 -0.84 -61.20 -4.17
C ARG A 685 -1.20 -61.57 -2.73
N LEU A 686 -0.53 -60.97 -1.74
CA LEU A 686 -0.84 -61.21 -0.32
C LEU A 686 -2.24 -60.75 0.03
N LEU A 687 -2.62 -59.53 -0.37
CA LEU A 687 -3.95 -59.00 -0.11
C LEU A 687 -5.05 -59.86 -0.76
N VAL A 688 -4.83 -60.33 -2.00
CA VAL A 688 -5.76 -61.26 -2.67
C VAL A 688 -5.85 -62.60 -1.92
N ALA A 689 -4.71 -63.14 -1.47
CA ALA A 689 -4.69 -64.37 -0.67
C ALA A 689 -5.42 -64.19 0.67
N GLN A 690 -5.25 -63.04 1.34
CA GLN A 690 -5.93 -62.70 2.59
C GLN A 690 -7.44 -62.58 2.40
N GLN A 691 -7.93 -61.95 1.32
CA GLN A 691 -9.36 -61.92 1.01
C GLN A 691 -9.94 -63.33 0.84
N GLN A 692 -9.19 -64.24 0.21
CA GLN A 692 -9.61 -65.64 0.09
C GLN A 692 -9.63 -66.34 1.46
N LEU A 693 -8.65 -66.07 2.33
CA LEU A 693 -8.62 -66.61 3.69
C LEU A 693 -9.81 -66.12 4.53
N GLU A 694 -10.20 -64.84 4.42
CA GLU A 694 -11.38 -64.29 5.09
C GLU A 694 -12.66 -64.94 4.59
N LYS A 695 -12.81 -65.12 3.26
CA LYS A 695 -13.94 -65.82 2.67
C LYS A 695 -14.05 -67.25 3.18
N ASP A 696 -12.93 -67.99 3.20
CA ASP A 696 -12.89 -69.36 3.68
C ASP A 696 -13.12 -69.47 5.21
N ALA A 697 -12.91 -68.38 5.95
CA ALA A 697 -13.21 -68.28 7.38
C ALA A 697 -14.62 -67.70 7.66
N ASN A 698 -15.47 -67.59 6.64
CA ASN A 698 -16.80 -67.00 6.69
C ASN A 698 -16.81 -65.58 7.29
N GLY A 699 -15.73 -64.80 7.11
CA GLY A 699 -15.57 -63.45 7.62
C GLY A 699 -15.38 -63.35 9.14
N LYS A 700 -15.22 -64.47 9.86
CA LYS A 700 -15.07 -64.47 11.33
C LYS A 700 -13.69 -64.04 11.81
N ILE A 701 -12.68 -64.15 10.95
CA ILE A 701 -11.28 -63.85 11.26
C ILE A 701 -10.79 -62.81 10.26
N PRO A 702 -10.34 -61.63 10.70
CA PRO A 702 -9.78 -60.62 9.81
C PRO A 702 -8.35 -61.00 9.40
N PHE A 703 -8.07 -61.02 8.10
CA PHE A 703 -6.74 -61.24 7.53
C PHE A 703 -6.26 -60.07 6.67
N PHE A 704 -7.17 -59.28 6.09
CA PHE A 704 -6.83 -58.24 5.12
C PHE A 704 -5.95 -57.16 5.74
N GLY A 705 -4.82 -56.88 5.10
CA GLY A 705 -3.86 -55.86 5.54
C GLY A 705 -2.84 -56.34 6.58
N LEU A 706 -2.90 -57.59 7.04
CA LEU A 706 -1.89 -58.15 7.93
C LEU A 706 -0.55 -58.34 7.19
N SER A 707 0.57 -58.30 7.93
CA SER A 707 1.86 -58.71 7.37
C SER A 707 1.88 -60.22 7.08
N ILE A 708 2.80 -60.68 6.24
CA ILE A 708 2.98 -62.12 5.96
C ILE A 708 3.13 -62.91 7.26
N ASN A 709 3.94 -62.40 8.19
CA ASN A 709 4.18 -63.05 9.48
C ASN A 709 2.90 -63.15 10.31
N LYS A 710 2.15 -62.04 10.40
CA LYS A 710 0.92 -62.00 11.20
C LYS A 710 -0.20 -62.81 10.56
N THR A 711 -0.22 -62.91 9.23
CA THR A 711 -1.11 -63.79 8.47
C THR A 711 -0.84 -65.26 8.81
N ILE A 712 0.43 -65.69 8.80
CA ILE A 712 0.83 -67.05 9.17
C ILE A 712 0.48 -67.35 10.63
N GLU A 713 0.81 -66.43 11.55
CA GLU A 713 0.48 -66.56 12.97
C GLU A 713 -1.03 -66.69 13.19
N THR A 714 -1.84 -65.83 12.57
CA THR A 714 -3.31 -65.86 12.69
C THR A 714 -3.89 -67.14 12.10
N CYS A 715 -3.36 -67.63 10.98
CA CYS A 715 -3.74 -68.94 10.45
C CYS A 715 -3.44 -70.07 11.43
N LEU A 716 -2.28 -70.05 12.10
CA LEU A 716 -1.90 -71.06 13.08
C LEU A 716 -2.80 -71.01 14.33
N LEU A 717 -3.03 -69.81 14.89
CA LEU A 717 -3.88 -69.60 16.07
C LEU A 717 -5.32 -70.10 15.88
N ASN A 718 -5.82 -70.09 14.64
CA ASN A 718 -7.17 -70.53 14.30
C ASN A 718 -7.22 -71.94 13.68
N GLY A 719 -6.17 -72.76 13.83
CA GLY A 719 -6.15 -74.16 13.40
C GLY A 719 -6.04 -74.37 11.88
N MET A 720 -5.73 -73.33 11.10
CA MET A 720 -5.62 -73.36 9.64
C MET A 720 -4.18 -73.71 9.17
N SER A 721 -3.56 -74.74 9.77
CA SER A 721 -2.14 -75.09 9.57
C SER A 721 -1.75 -75.34 8.11
N LYS A 722 -2.60 -76.03 7.33
CA LYS A 722 -2.34 -76.27 5.89
C LYS A 722 -2.26 -74.98 5.08
N LYS A 723 -3.04 -73.96 5.46
CA LYS A 723 -3.05 -72.66 4.80
C LYS A 723 -1.85 -71.81 5.23
N ALA A 724 -1.43 -71.91 6.49
CA ALA A 724 -0.18 -71.31 6.97
C ALA A 724 1.04 -71.85 6.20
N ASP A 725 1.12 -73.16 5.98
CA ASP A 725 2.18 -73.78 5.17
C ASP A 725 2.12 -73.37 3.69
N LYS A 726 0.90 -73.18 3.13
CA LYS A 726 0.72 -72.64 1.78
C LYS A 726 1.25 -71.21 1.66
N ILE A 727 0.88 -70.30 2.57
CA ILE A 727 1.40 -68.92 2.58
C ILE A 727 2.92 -68.89 2.75
N ARG A 728 3.49 -69.75 3.61
CA ARG A 728 4.95 -69.89 3.72
C ARG A 728 5.60 -70.25 2.38
N SER A 729 5.04 -71.21 1.65
CA SER A 729 5.54 -71.65 0.35
C SER A 729 5.40 -70.56 -0.71
N ASP A 730 4.21 -69.98 -0.85
CA ASP A 730 3.88 -69.00 -1.88
C ASP A 730 4.73 -67.73 -1.76
N PHE A 731 5.03 -67.29 -0.53
CA PHE A 731 5.84 -66.10 -0.24
C PHE A 731 7.31 -66.41 0.13
N LYS A 732 7.76 -67.66 -0.05
CA LYS A 732 9.15 -68.10 0.20
C LYS A 732 9.70 -67.65 1.55
N VAL A 733 8.88 -67.76 2.60
CA VAL A 733 9.27 -67.33 3.96
C VAL A 733 10.40 -68.22 4.47
N HIS A 734 11.54 -67.60 4.80
CA HIS A 734 12.74 -68.31 5.23
C HIS A 734 12.46 -69.24 6.44
N ASP A 735 13.01 -70.46 6.40
CA ASP A 735 12.75 -71.52 7.39
C ASP A 735 12.92 -71.04 8.84
N LYS A 736 14.01 -70.36 9.16
CA LYS A 736 14.23 -69.79 10.50
C LYS A 736 13.07 -68.89 10.96
N ARG A 737 12.56 -68.01 10.09
CA ARG A 737 11.47 -67.07 10.40
C ARG A 737 10.16 -67.82 10.66
N PHE A 738 9.83 -68.79 9.81
CA PHE A 738 8.64 -69.62 9.99
C PHE A 738 8.66 -70.42 11.29
N TRP A 739 9.83 -70.97 11.66
CA TRP A 739 10.00 -71.73 12.90
C TRP A 739 9.77 -70.88 14.15
N TYR A 740 10.25 -69.63 14.17
CA TYR A 740 9.91 -68.70 15.26
C TYR A 740 8.41 -68.41 15.33
N ILE A 741 7.77 -68.08 14.20
CA ILE A 741 6.33 -67.79 14.16
C ILE A 741 5.51 -68.98 14.68
N LYS A 742 5.85 -70.20 14.26
CA LYS A 742 5.15 -71.41 14.66
C LYS A 742 5.40 -71.79 16.13
N LEU A 743 6.61 -71.59 16.64
CA LEU A 743 6.92 -71.72 18.07
C LEU A 743 6.04 -70.76 18.89
N HIS A 744 6.01 -69.48 18.53
CA HIS A 744 5.22 -68.47 19.24
C HIS A 744 3.71 -68.76 19.17
N ALA A 745 3.19 -69.14 18.01
CA ALA A 745 1.77 -69.45 17.84
C ALA A 745 1.34 -70.69 18.65
N LEU A 746 2.08 -71.79 18.58
CA LEU A 746 1.77 -73.02 19.33
C LEU A 746 1.87 -72.81 20.84
N THR A 747 2.86 -72.02 21.28
CA THR A 747 3.00 -71.65 22.69
C THR A 747 1.82 -70.80 23.16
N ALA A 748 1.38 -69.83 22.35
CA ALA A 748 0.22 -69.00 22.67
C ALA A 748 -1.10 -69.81 22.73
N MET A 749 -1.24 -70.85 21.90
CA MET A 749 -2.38 -71.78 21.95
C MET A 749 -2.31 -72.80 23.10
N ARG A 750 -1.17 -72.88 23.80
CA ARG A 750 -0.84 -73.95 24.76
C ARG A 750 -0.91 -75.37 24.14
N ASP A 751 -0.67 -75.48 22.84
CA ASP A 751 -0.59 -76.75 22.13
C ASP A 751 0.83 -77.33 22.22
N PHE A 752 1.17 -77.82 23.41
CA PHE A 752 2.49 -78.40 23.69
C PHE A 752 2.72 -79.76 22.99
N GLU A 753 1.65 -80.50 22.72
CA GLU A 753 1.70 -81.74 21.93
C GLU A 753 2.07 -81.43 20.48
N GLY A 754 1.43 -80.43 19.87
CA GLY A 754 1.75 -79.90 18.55
C GLY A 754 3.16 -79.32 18.49
N LEU A 755 3.62 -78.66 19.56
CA LEU A 755 4.99 -78.14 19.66
C LEU A 755 6.05 -79.25 19.69
N GLU A 756 5.79 -80.33 20.42
CA GLU A 756 6.67 -81.51 20.48
C GLU A 756 6.70 -82.27 19.15
N ALA A 757 5.55 -82.42 18.49
CA ALA A 757 5.47 -82.98 17.15
C ALA A 757 6.22 -82.10 16.13
N PHE A 758 6.09 -80.77 16.24
CA PHE A 758 6.80 -79.82 15.39
C PHE A 758 8.32 -79.90 15.60
N ALA A 759 8.78 -79.97 16.84
CA ALA A 759 10.18 -80.12 17.19
C ALA A 759 10.79 -81.45 16.70
N LYS A 760 9.99 -82.50 16.52
CA LYS A 760 10.41 -83.80 15.94
C LYS A 760 10.38 -83.84 14.42
N SER A 761 9.61 -82.96 13.78
CA SER A 761 9.36 -83.02 12.33
C SER A 761 10.63 -82.87 11.47
N LYS A 762 11.55 -82.00 11.87
CA LYS A 762 12.84 -81.76 11.21
C LYS A 762 13.79 -81.12 12.22
N ARG A 763 15.11 -81.25 12.02
CA ARG A 763 16.10 -80.54 12.85
C ARG A 763 15.83 -79.03 12.82
N SER A 764 15.62 -78.44 14.00
CA SER A 764 15.29 -77.01 14.15
C SER A 764 16.39 -76.11 13.55
N PRO A 765 16.06 -75.24 12.57
CA PRO A 765 16.99 -74.27 11.99
C PRO A 765 17.28 -73.08 12.92
N ILE A 766 16.50 -72.91 13.99
CA ILE A 766 16.71 -71.89 15.03
C ILE A 766 17.41 -72.46 16.28
N GLY A 767 17.77 -73.74 16.25
CA GLY A 767 18.22 -74.48 17.44
C GLY A 767 17.07 -74.82 18.39
N TYR A 768 17.35 -75.62 19.41
CA TYR A 768 16.39 -75.92 20.48
C TYR A 768 16.55 -74.98 21.68
N GLU A 769 17.67 -74.26 21.79
CA GLU A 769 17.90 -73.22 22.81
C GLU A 769 16.83 -72.11 22.72
N ALA A 770 16.42 -71.75 21.50
CA ALA A 770 15.34 -70.78 21.27
C ALA A 770 13.97 -71.27 21.79
N PHE A 771 13.70 -72.58 21.72
CA PHE A 771 12.47 -73.18 22.26
C PHE A 771 12.48 -73.10 23.79
N VAL A 772 13.60 -73.51 24.40
CA VAL A 772 13.79 -73.49 25.86
C VAL A 772 13.61 -72.08 26.41
N ARG A 773 14.36 -71.10 25.88
CA ARG A 773 14.28 -69.71 26.36
C ARG A 773 12.90 -69.11 26.21
N HIS A 774 12.24 -69.32 25.06
CA HIS A 774 10.90 -68.79 24.85
C HIS A 774 9.87 -69.39 25.81
N LEU A 775 9.92 -70.70 26.05
CA LEU A 775 9.01 -71.38 26.98
C LEU A 775 9.27 -70.96 28.43
N VAL A 776 10.53 -70.83 28.84
CA VAL A 776 10.91 -70.31 30.17
C VAL A 776 10.40 -68.87 30.36
N GLU A 777 10.61 -68.00 29.37
CA GLU A 777 10.11 -66.61 29.40
C GLU A 777 8.59 -66.53 29.56
N LYS A 778 7.85 -67.49 28.96
CA LYS A 778 6.39 -67.60 29.09
C LYS A 778 5.92 -68.36 30.34
N GLY A 779 6.83 -68.79 31.21
CA GLY A 779 6.53 -69.47 32.48
C GLY A 779 6.30 -70.98 32.37
N HIS A 780 6.59 -71.59 31.22
CA HIS A 780 6.42 -73.02 30.94
C HIS A 780 7.73 -73.80 31.14
N GLY A 781 8.28 -73.77 32.35
CA GLY A 781 9.59 -74.38 32.67
C GLY A 781 9.62 -75.90 32.55
N LYS A 782 8.50 -76.60 32.83
CA LYS A 782 8.42 -78.06 32.75
C LYS A 782 8.45 -78.54 31.29
N GLU A 783 7.75 -77.83 30.42
CA GLU A 783 7.69 -78.08 28.98
C GLU A 783 8.99 -77.62 28.30
N ALA A 784 9.67 -76.59 28.82
CA ALA A 784 10.98 -76.18 28.34
C ALA A 784 12.06 -77.26 28.57
N ALA A 785 12.02 -77.94 29.73
CA ALA A 785 13.02 -78.94 30.12
C ALA A 785 13.14 -80.12 29.11
N THR A 786 12.05 -80.48 28.42
CA THR A 786 12.05 -81.58 27.44
C THR A 786 12.91 -81.30 26.20
N TYR A 787 13.14 -80.03 25.89
CA TYR A 787 13.94 -79.59 24.74
C TYR A 787 15.44 -79.41 25.09
N VAL A 788 15.80 -79.34 26.38
CA VAL A 788 17.17 -79.10 26.83
C VAL A 788 18.11 -80.24 26.40
N ALA A 789 17.67 -81.50 26.48
CA ALA A 789 18.44 -82.64 26.00
C ALA A 789 18.83 -82.55 24.50
N ARG A 790 18.08 -81.78 23.70
CA ARG A 790 18.33 -81.54 22.27
C ARG A 790 19.26 -80.34 22.01
N CYS A 791 19.63 -79.60 23.05
CA CYS A 791 20.57 -78.48 22.98
C CYS A 791 22.03 -78.97 23.10
N ASP A 792 22.98 -78.08 22.80
CA ASP A 792 24.41 -78.38 22.88
C ASP A 792 24.82 -78.76 24.32
N ALA A 793 25.56 -79.86 24.46
CA ALA A 793 25.93 -80.44 25.76
C ALA A 793 26.56 -79.44 26.74
N ASN A 794 27.34 -78.47 26.22
CA ASN A 794 27.99 -77.44 27.03
C ASN A 794 27.02 -76.49 27.75
N LYS A 795 25.84 -76.25 27.16
CA LYS A 795 24.84 -75.30 27.67
C LYS A 795 23.69 -75.96 28.43
N ARG A 796 23.55 -77.29 28.36
CA ARG A 796 22.42 -78.03 28.96
C ARG A 796 22.27 -77.81 30.45
N VAL A 797 23.39 -77.80 31.18
CA VAL A 797 23.38 -77.59 32.64
C VAL A 797 22.75 -76.24 32.98
N ASP A 798 23.17 -75.17 32.30
CA ASP A 798 22.66 -73.81 32.54
C ASP A 798 21.19 -73.69 32.09
N LEU A 799 20.82 -74.33 30.98
CA LEU A 799 19.44 -74.35 30.47
C LEU A 799 18.48 -75.16 31.36
N TYR A 800 18.90 -76.28 31.95
CA TYR A 800 18.09 -77.02 32.92
C TYR A 800 17.85 -76.20 34.20
N VAL A 801 18.85 -75.42 34.62
CA VAL A 801 18.72 -74.47 35.74
C VAL A 801 17.72 -73.36 35.41
N GLU A 802 17.79 -72.77 34.22
CA GLU A 802 16.81 -71.78 33.73
C GLU A 802 15.38 -72.36 33.68
N CYS A 803 15.22 -73.66 33.38
CA CYS A 803 13.93 -74.35 33.42
C CYS A 803 13.41 -74.66 34.83
N GLY A 804 14.25 -74.47 35.86
CA GLY A 804 13.96 -74.88 37.24
C GLY A 804 14.12 -76.38 37.52
N ASP A 805 14.66 -77.16 36.58
CA ASP A 805 14.91 -78.61 36.73
C ASP A 805 16.35 -78.88 37.19
N TRP A 806 16.60 -78.56 38.45
CA TRP A 806 17.91 -78.72 39.09
C TRP A 806 18.35 -80.19 39.21
N ARG A 807 17.39 -81.12 39.26
CA ARG A 807 17.69 -82.56 39.36
C ARG A 807 18.28 -83.08 38.05
N SER A 808 17.71 -82.67 36.92
CA SER A 808 18.26 -82.99 35.59
C SER A 808 19.58 -82.26 35.33
N ALA A 809 19.73 -81.02 35.80
CA ALA A 809 21.02 -80.30 35.75
C ALA A 809 22.14 -81.06 36.49
N GLY A 810 21.86 -81.56 37.70
CA GLY A 810 22.80 -82.36 38.48
C GLY A 810 23.15 -83.70 37.83
N LYS A 811 22.18 -84.38 37.21
CA LYS A 811 22.43 -85.61 36.45
C LYS A 811 23.34 -85.38 35.24
N GLU A 812 23.13 -84.29 34.49
CA GLU A 812 23.98 -83.94 33.34
C GLU A 812 25.43 -83.61 33.81
N CYS A 813 25.59 -82.92 34.95
CA CYS A 813 26.91 -82.71 35.56
C CYS A 813 27.60 -84.04 35.92
N LYS A 814 26.84 -85.02 36.44
CA LYS A 814 27.33 -86.36 36.74
C LYS A 814 27.77 -87.10 35.48
N GLU A 815 26.95 -87.10 34.44
CA GLU A 815 27.26 -87.77 33.16
C GLU A 815 28.50 -87.17 32.48
N ARG A 816 28.73 -85.87 32.63
CA ARG A 816 29.90 -85.16 32.09
C ARG A 816 31.14 -85.19 32.99
N ASN A 817 31.04 -85.76 34.19
CA ASN A 817 32.04 -85.73 35.24
C ASN A 817 32.54 -84.30 35.60
N ASP A 818 31.65 -83.31 35.52
CA ASP A 818 31.96 -81.89 35.75
C ASP A 818 31.80 -81.53 37.24
N LYS A 819 32.81 -81.89 38.04
CA LYS A 819 32.84 -81.68 39.50
C LYS A 819 32.83 -80.18 39.88
N ALA A 820 33.39 -79.32 39.05
CA ALA A 820 33.39 -77.88 39.30
C ALA A 820 31.98 -77.29 39.19
N LYS A 821 31.23 -77.70 38.16
CA LYS A 821 29.89 -77.17 37.92
C LYS A 821 28.84 -77.73 38.88
N ILE A 822 28.97 -78.98 39.34
CA ILE A 822 28.06 -79.53 40.37
C ILE A 822 28.21 -78.82 41.73
N ASP A 823 29.44 -78.45 42.10
CA ASP A 823 29.68 -77.66 43.32
C ASP A 823 29.14 -76.23 43.19
N GLN A 824 29.21 -75.64 41.99
CA GLN A 824 28.57 -74.35 41.71
C GLN A 824 27.04 -74.43 41.84
N LEU A 825 26.40 -75.48 41.31
CA LEU A 825 24.95 -75.70 41.45
C LEU A 825 24.54 -75.87 42.91
N ARG A 826 25.33 -76.58 43.73
CA ARG A 826 25.07 -76.72 45.18
C ARG A 826 25.07 -75.37 45.90
N ARG A 827 25.97 -74.45 45.52
CA ARG A 827 26.04 -73.10 46.11
C ARG A 827 24.93 -72.16 45.66
N THR A 828 24.37 -72.40 44.47
CA THR A 828 23.39 -71.49 43.82
C THR A 828 21.96 -72.01 43.86
N CYS A 829 21.73 -73.24 44.37
CA CYS A 829 20.40 -73.82 44.42
C CYS A 829 19.46 -73.07 45.39
N PRO A 830 18.18 -72.88 45.03
CA PRO A 830 17.26 -72.00 45.77
C PRO A 830 16.59 -72.68 46.98
N ASN A 831 16.69 -73.99 47.16
CA ASN A 831 15.97 -74.74 48.21
C ASN A 831 16.83 -75.88 48.78
N SER A 832 16.75 -76.12 50.10
CA SER A 832 17.46 -77.18 50.82
C SER A 832 17.13 -78.60 50.34
N LEU A 833 15.94 -78.83 49.78
CA LEU A 833 15.58 -80.11 49.17
C LEU A 833 16.39 -80.39 47.90
N ILE A 834 16.56 -79.37 47.05
CA ILE A 834 17.37 -79.46 45.83
C ILE A 834 18.85 -79.63 46.20
N ALA A 835 19.32 -78.93 47.23
CA ALA A 835 20.68 -79.07 47.74
C ALA A 835 20.99 -80.52 48.14
N ARG A 836 20.06 -81.19 48.84
CA ARG A 836 20.19 -82.60 49.22
C ARG A 836 20.20 -83.55 48.01
N GLU A 837 19.36 -83.31 47.01
CA GLU A 837 19.37 -84.13 45.79
C GLU A 837 20.67 -83.96 44.99
N LEU A 838 21.17 -82.73 44.85
CA LEU A 838 22.46 -82.45 44.21
C LEU A 838 23.63 -83.06 44.99
N GLU A 839 23.56 -83.08 46.32
CA GLU A 839 24.56 -83.69 47.20
C GLU A 839 24.60 -85.22 47.07
N GLN A 840 23.44 -85.87 46.96
CA GLN A 840 23.36 -87.30 46.65
C GLN A 840 23.96 -87.61 45.27
N ILE A 841 23.70 -86.77 44.27
CA ILE A 841 24.25 -86.95 42.94
C ILE A 841 25.77 -86.74 42.95
N ALA A 842 26.28 -85.71 43.62
CA ALA A 842 27.71 -85.44 43.79
C ALA A 842 28.46 -86.56 44.53
N ALA A 843 27.88 -87.10 45.61
CA ALA A 843 28.46 -88.23 46.35
C ALA A 843 28.56 -89.51 45.50
N SER A 844 27.76 -89.62 44.43
CA SER A 844 27.76 -90.75 43.51
C SER A 844 28.66 -90.58 42.27
N MET A 845 29.40 -89.47 42.17
CA MET A 845 30.42 -89.21 41.14
C MET A 845 31.78 -89.70 41.65
N LYS A 846 32.25 -90.85 41.17
CA LYS A 846 33.63 -91.31 41.41
C LYS A 846 34.60 -90.54 40.52
#